data_AF-A0A1G6XBY8-F1
#
_entry.id   AF-A0A1G6XBY8-F1
#
_cell.length_a   1.000
_cell.length_b   1.000
_cell.length_c   1.000
_cell.angle_alpha   90.00
_cell.angle_beta   90.00
_cell.angle_gamma   90.00
#
_symmetry.space_group_name_H-M   'P 1'
#
loop_
_entity.id
_entity.type
_entity.pdbx_description
1 polymer ?
#
loop_
_entity_poly.entity_id
_entity_poly.type
_entity_poly.pdbx_seq_one_letter_code
_entity_poly.pdbx_strand_id
1 'polypeptide(L)'
;MFLCAVVVLLAMFDASAADFKVILTGNTADFENAADIFPVIESYLATKPGPVLWVFNGDAFPEPMTIDQVTDWKRKANALLDRNPELHMLLNQGDREWLGSGKDGWQRVMAFEKALDHEKHARFQVFLGHGCPGPWTVSFPMLEVVVINSQWWNHPHDKPRPSSDACTIADTDNFVEELEGILDETTDKNVLLLSHFPVESLGNYGGRFSAASYFSPPLVGNALVGFRQNVGTSRDISNTNLGPFRYKLNGVLQDYGSVILASAHERNQSIMRRGNNFFINSGGIAGGAFIAHGSKAALTSSSAGFVEINYTSNGKISYQHWLVNGNQVSKKEEGQLFQSACENAGKGITNTLFQPCNPVIKPSDKMDTPRTEPTTVAAGSEYASKRFKEKWFGKHYRDSWTVPVKAPYLDMDTTFGGLVIAGKGGGRQTTSLKLIAGNGKEYVFRSVDKDPFRALAYELRGTVVSQVLKDQTSTQQPYGAMTVAPLLDKIGILHASPELFVLPKDNKLGAFKEQYGNLFGMLEERPTDKIGKAKVFAGAKDIEKSFKLFNKLYHDHDNRVDQREFARARMFDLWIGDWSKHEDNWKWAGYKTADGEVYRPIPRDRDHAFSRWDGIIPWLADREWGMPNGENFAERIHGLRSLMWQARHLDRFVGSELSKADWVNAAKEIQEAIKMQDITAAVHNMPAAIYDKDGREIERKLKARIGDLQKYAAEYYALLAKEVDVVGSNKAEYFKVMREANGQVRVNVYNVSKQNRQADTAKIYYQRVFDPSETREIRLNGLGGDDVFDVQGKSEQSILVRIISGGGDDYISDQSEVRKGGKQTLIYEKDPNPHHELGSEAREVKPTDERYYEYDRNAFKYNTYLPVALLNYNPFTGFAVHGGITFTRQRFGKPDFASKHSLGASVSVKGNYEFSYSNQFRQLWGKWDGISQVSLSRPLNYNFFFGVGNNTPKNNDLPSNYYRTQYNSFAVSAGLLRQFWKQSKIEIGASYELAEGIQRNNSYLADHPEIFGNEQLHLIFAKGILNLDFRDRAALPERGFRVQVTQQAGHVSQSKNDLASISELEIEQYLSTHRKNPLTLGLRLGGGIAKGQLPFYKLFSLGQLNDLRGFKRNRFTGESKGFLNTELRWQLTETRNTFVPLKMGVRAFYDVGRVWAKNDPGSADYWHQGYGGGFYITPFREQFAFNISAGTSKEESLLLMISIGSFFR
;
A
#
# COMPACT_ATOMS: atom_id res chain seq x y z
N MET A 1 2.51 -12.97 -32.52
CA MET A 1 3.39 -14.12 -32.84
C MET A 1 3.56 -15.10 -31.66
N PHE A 2 2.62 -15.12 -30.71
CA PHE A 2 2.70 -15.83 -29.42
C PHE A 2 1.93 -17.17 -29.38
N LEU A 3 1.42 -17.65 -30.51
CA LEU A 3 0.54 -18.84 -30.57
C LEU A 3 1.21 -20.12 -31.09
N CYS A 4 2.49 -20.10 -31.49
CA CYS A 4 3.16 -21.29 -32.05
C CYS A 4 4.10 -22.03 -31.09
N ALA A 5 4.30 -21.57 -29.85
CA ALA A 5 5.22 -22.23 -28.91
C ALA A 5 4.52 -23.13 -27.85
N VAL A 6 3.19 -23.14 -27.78
CA VAL A 6 2.43 -23.86 -26.73
C VAL A 6 2.00 -25.28 -27.14
N VAL A 7 2.17 -25.67 -28.41
CA VAL A 7 1.59 -26.93 -28.93
C VAL A 7 2.60 -28.08 -29.14
N VAL A 8 3.91 -27.88 -28.93
CA VAL A 8 4.92 -28.93 -29.23
C VAL A 8 5.50 -29.66 -28.01
N LEU A 9 5.18 -29.28 -26.76
CA LEU A 9 5.69 -30.00 -25.57
C LEU A 9 4.74 -31.05 -24.97
N LEU A 10 3.53 -31.22 -25.52
CA LEU A 10 2.54 -32.19 -25.02
C LEU A 10 2.64 -33.60 -25.64
N ALA A 11 3.57 -33.84 -26.58
CA ALA A 11 3.62 -35.10 -27.34
C ALA A 11 4.64 -36.15 -26.83
N MET A 12 5.25 -35.98 -25.65
CA MET A 12 6.17 -36.98 -25.08
C MET A 12 5.94 -37.28 -23.58
N PHE A 13 4.69 -37.20 -23.11
CA PHE A 13 4.34 -37.79 -21.81
C PHE A 13 3.11 -38.67 -21.98
N ASP A 14 3.35 -39.97 -22.09
CA ASP A 14 2.31 -40.96 -21.83
C ASP A 14 1.82 -40.78 -20.39
N ALA A 15 0.51 -40.74 -20.24
CA ALA A 15 -0.19 -40.32 -19.04
C ALA A 15 -0.01 -41.31 -17.87
N SER A 16 1.06 -41.13 -17.09
CA SER A 16 1.08 -41.47 -15.67
C SER A 16 1.92 -40.41 -14.93
N ALA A 17 1.39 -39.90 -13.82
CA ALA A 17 2.03 -38.85 -13.02
C ALA A 17 3.27 -39.43 -12.31
N ALA A 18 4.44 -39.46 -12.99
CA ALA A 18 5.69 -39.83 -12.36
C ALA A 18 6.10 -38.80 -11.29
N ASP A 19 6.84 -39.24 -10.26
CA ASP A 19 7.39 -38.34 -9.25
C ASP A 19 8.29 -37.27 -9.90
N PHE A 20 8.19 -36.03 -9.42
CA PHE A 20 8.85 -34.87 -10.00
C PHE A 20 9.67 -34.13 -8.94
N LYS A 21 10.93 -33.84 -9.24
CA LYS A 21 11.83 -33.17 -8.30
C LYS A 21 12.16 -31.75 -8.74
N VAL A 22 12.33 -30.87 -7.75
CA VAL A 22 12.77 -29.48 -7.97
C VAL A 22 14.01 -29.21 -7.13
N ILE A 23 15.13 -28.86 -7.78
CA ILE A 23 16.35 -28.38 -7.11
C ILE A 23 16.29 -26.87 -7.03
N LEU A 24 16.35 -26.31 -5.83
CA LEU A 24 16.37 -24.87 -5.60
C LEU A 24 17.79 -24.40 -5.36
N THR A 25 18.29 -23.49 -6.20
CA THR A 25 19.59 -22.83 -6.02
C THR A 25 19.45 -21.33 -6.21
N GLY A 26 20.46 -20.59 -5.78
CA GLY A 26 20.66 -19.16 -6.08
C GLY A 26 21.96 -18.69 -5.46
N ASN A 27 22.35 -17.45 -5.76
CA ASN A 27 23.71 -16.95 -5.50
C ASN A 27 24.79 -17.88 -6.08
N THR A 28 24.54 -18.51 -7.23
CA THR A 28 25.54 -19.38 -7.88
C THR A 28 26.74 -18.57 -8.38
N ALA A 29 26.61 -17.25 -8.46
CA ALA A 29 27.73 -16.35 -8.66
C ALA A 29 28.68 -16.21 -7.45
N ASP A 30 28.42 -16.87 -6.31
CA ASP A 30 29.34 -16.89 -5.17
C ASP A 30 30.48 -17.91 -5.31
N PHE A 31 30.44 -18.79 -6.32
CA PHE A 31 31.61 -19.58 -6.72
C PHE A 31 32.69 -18.68 -7.34
N GLU A 32 33.96 -19.11 -7.30
CA GLU A 32 35.06 -18.38 -7.94
C GLU A 32 34.78 -18.17 -9.44
N ASN A 33 34.29 -19.21 -10.13
CA ASN A 33 33.70 -19.08 -11.46
C ASN A 33 32.23 -19.51 -11.45
N ALA A 34 31.35 -18.70 -12.04
CA ALA A 34 29.90 -18.99 -12.09
C ALA A 34 29.55 -20.33 -12.79
N ALA A 35 30.47 -20.89 -13.59
CA ALA A 35 30.30 -22.20 -14.24
C ALA A 35 30.64 -23.40 -13.35
N ASP A 36 31.28 -23.18 -12.19
CA ASP A 36 31.69 -24.26 -11.26
C ASP A 36 30.50 -24.95 -10.59
N ILE A 37 29.29 -24.38 -10.73
CA ILE A 37 28.05 -25.02 -10.33
C ILE A 37 27.68 -26.23 -11.20
N PHE A 38 28.04 -26.26 -12.48
CA PHE A 38 27.63 -27.35 -13.37
C PHE A 38 28.19 -28.71 -12.95
N PRO A 39 29.49 -28.85 -12.60
CA PRO A 39 30.02 -30.10 -12.03
C PRO A 39 29.31 -30.57 -10.75
N VAL A 40 28.91 -29.64 -9.87
CA VAL A 40 28.17 -29.96 -8.63
C VAL A 40 26.83 -30.61 -8.97
N ILE A 41 26.10 -30.03 -9.93
CA ILE A 41 24.81 -30.57 -10.36
C ILE A 41 24.98 -31.85 -11.17
N GLU A 42 26.04 -31.98 -11.96
CA GLU A 42 26.35 -33.24 -12.66
C GLU A 42 26.62 -34.38 -11.66
N SER A 43 27.30 -34.11 -10.55
CA SER A 43 27.45 -35.07 -9.44
C SER A 43 26.11 -35.46 -8.81
N TYR A 44 25.16 -34.54 -8.70
CA TYR A 44 23.80 -34.85 -8.25
C TYR A 44 23.05 -35.71 -9.27
N LEU A 45 23.08 -35.35 -10.56
CA LEU A 45 22.37 -36.06 -11.63
C LEU A 45 22.88 -37.49 -11.82
N ALA A 46 24.16 -37.75 -11.50
CA ALA A 46 24.73 -39.10 -11.48
C ALA A 46 24.00 -40.06 -10.52
N THR A 47 23.23 -39.55 -9.54
CA THR A 47 22.37 -40.36 -8.66
C THR A 47 21.08 -40.86 -9.33
N LYS A 48 20.85 -40.51 -10.60
CA LYS A 48 19.67 -40.86 -11.43
C LYS A 48 18.35 -40.50 -10.75
N PRO A 49 18.09 -39.20 -10.50
CA PRO A 49 16.96 -38.75 -9.69
C PRO A 49 15.58 -38.88 -10.37
N GLY A 50 15.52 -39.14 -11.68
CA GLY A 50 14.29 -39.05 -12.48
C GLY A 50 14.08 -37.65 -13.08
N PRO A 51 12.84 -37.28 -13.46
CA PRO A 51 12.50 -35.93 -13.92
C PRO A 51 12.84 -34.85 -12.89
N VAL A 52 13.61 -33.85 -13.31
CA VAL A 52 14.11 -32.78 -12.43
C VAL A 52 13.95 -31.41 -13.09
N LEU A 53 13.44 -30.45 -12.32
CA LEU A 53 13.57 -29.02 -12.60
C LEU A 53 14.66 -28.42 -11.71
N TRP A 54 15.74 -27.93 -12.31
CA TRP A 54 16.75 -27.13 -11.61
C TRP A 54 16.47 -25.64 -11.76
N VAL A 55 16.29 -24.97 -10.63
CA VAL A 55 15.99 -23.54 -10.53
C VAL A 55 17.24 -22.75 -10.09
N PHE A 56 17.61 -21.76 -10.89
CA PHE A 56 18.51 -20.65 -10.52
C PHE A 56 17.64 -19.46 -10.10
N ASN A 57 17.42 -19.29 -8.80
CA ASN A 57 16.53 -18.25 -8.28
C ASN A 57 17.28 -16.94 -7.99
N GLY A 58 17.88 -16.36 -9.03
CA GLY A 58 18.63 -15.10 -8.99
C GLY A 58 20.09 -15.23 -8.58
N ASP A 59 20.84 -14.16 -8.88
CA ASP A 59 22.28 -14.02 -8.63
C ASP A 59 23.10 -15.13 -9.29
N ALA A 60 22.82 -15.37 -10.58
CA ALA A 60 23.53 -16.35 -11.39
C ALA A 60 24.85 -15.81 -11.92
N PHE A 61 24.96 -14.49 -12.09
CA PHE A 61 26.12 -13.84 -12.72
C PHE A 61 26.86 -12.90 -11.73
N PRO A 62 28.19 -13.05 -11.55
CA PRO A 62 28.98 -12.16 -10.70
C PRO A 62 29.20 -10.80 -11.36
N GLU A 63 29.79 -9.87 -10.60
CA GLU A 63 30.23 -8.58 -11.11
C GLU A 63 31.76 -8.45 -10.97
N PRO A 64 32.52 -8.16 -12.05
CA PRO A 64 32.06 -8.01 -13.44
C PRO A 64 31.92 -9.36 -14.18
N MET A 65 30.93 -9.46 -15.08
CA MET A 65 30.81 -10.56 -16.06
C MET A 65 30.38 -9.96 -17.40
N THR A 66 31.12 -10.23 -18.47
CA THR A 66 30.85 -9.70 -19.81
C THR A 66 29.71 -10.46 -20.49
N ILE A 67 29.12 -9.85 -21.52
CA ILE A 67 28.07 -10.49 -22.33
C ILE A 67 28.55 -11.79 -22.99
N ASP A 68 29.80 -11.84 -23.42
CA ASP A 68 30.41 -13.05 -24.00
C ASP A 68 30.54 -14.17 -22.95
N GLN A 69 30.91 -13.82 -21.71
CA GLN A 69 30.96 -14.78 -20.61
C GLN A 69 29.58 -15.31 -20.25
N VAL A 70 28.54 -14.48 -20.26
CA VAL A 70 27.14 -14.91 -20.04
C VAL A 70 26.70 -15.88 -21.14
N THR A 71 27.08 -15.59 -22.39
CA THR A 71 26.80 -16.46 -23.54
C THR A 71 27.53 -17.81 -23.42
N ASP A 72 28.80 -17.82 -23.01
CA ASP A 72 29.55 -19.07 -22.75
C ASP A 72 28.95 -19.88 -21.59
N TRP A 73 28.55 -19.20 -20.51
CA TRP A 73 27.85 -19.84 -19.40
C TRP A 73 26.55 -20.51 -19.86
N LYS A 74 25.77 -19.84 -20.73
CA LYS A 74 24.54 -20.40 -21.31
C LYS A 74 24.83 -21.62 -22.19
N ARG A 75 25.90 -21.59 -22.98
CA ARG A 75 26.33 -22.74 -23.80
C ARG A 75 26.66 -23.96 -22.93
N LYS A 76 27.35 -23.76 -21.80
CA LYS A 76 27.66 -24.84 -20.84
C LYS A 76 26.38 -25.40 -20.20
N ALA A 77 25.42 -24.55 -19.86
CA ALA A 77 24.11 -24.98 -19.36
C ALA A 77 23.35 -25.84 -20.39
N ASN A 78 23.32 -25.40 -21.66
CA ASN A 78 22.69 -26.15 -22.75
C ASN A 78 23.39 -27.51 -22.96
N ALA A 79 24.72 -27.55 -22.95
CA ALA A 79 25.47 -28.80 -23.06
C ALA A 79 25.15 -29.80 -21.93
N LEU A 80 24.88 -29.31 -20.71
CA LEU A 80 24.44 -30.17 -19.60
C LEU A 80 23.02 -30.71 -19.83
N LEU A 81 22.10 -29.88 -20.37
CA LEU A 81 20.75 -30.32 -20.75
C LEU A 81 20.79 -31.40 -21.83
N ASP A 82 21.65 -31.26 -22.85
CA ASP A 82 21.77 -32.22 -23.94
C ASP A 82 22.22 -33.61 -23.45
N ARG A 83 23.10 -33.65 -22.42
CA ARG A 83 23.53 -34.91 -21.79
C ARG A 83 22.48 -35.53 -20.84
N ASN A 84 21.47 -34.77 -20.43
CA ASN A 84 20.51 -35.17 -19.41
C ASN A 84 19.05 -34.89 -19.88
N PRO A 85 18.38 -35.86 -20.54
CA PRO A 85 17.05 -35.65 -21.13
C PRO A 85 15.96 -35.33 -20.08
N GLU A 86 16.07 -35.87 -18.87
CA GLU A 86 15.14 -35.68 -17.76
C GLU A 86 15.31 -34.33 -17.02
N LEU A 87 16.32 -33.53 -17.39
CA LEU A 87 16.61 -32.24 -16.76
C LEU A 87 15.89 -31.10 -17.50
N HIS A 88 15.23 -30.26 -16.72
CA HIS A 88 14.74 -28.94 -17.10
C HIS A 88 15.45 -27.87 -16.26
N MET A 89 15.65 -26.69 -16.83
CA MET A 89 16.27 -25.55 -16.15
C MET A 89 15.35 -24.33 -16.17
N LEU A 90 15.39 -23.56 -15.09
CA LEU A 90 14.70 -22.28 -14.97
C LEU A 90 15.63 -21.24 -14.34
N LEU A 91 15.79 -20.09 -14.98
CA LEU A 91 16.53 -18.95 -14.45
C LEU A 91 15.59 -17.79 -14.12
N ASN A 92 15.59 -17.38 -12.86
CA ASN A 92 14.99 -16.13 -12.37
C ASN A 92 16.11 -15.12 -12.06
N GLN A 93 15.76 -13.84 -11.98
CA GLN A 93 16.67 -12.73 -11.69
C GLN A 93 16.71 -12.35 -10.20
N GLY A 94 17.89 -11.95 -9.74
CA GLY A 94 18.19 -11.46 -8.40
C GLY A 94 18.73 -10.03 -8.40
N ASP A 95 19.35 -9.58 -7.30
CA ASP A 95 19.86 -8.21 -7.22
C ASP A 95 21.13 -7.98 -8.06
N ARG A 96 21.97 -9.00 -8.30
CA ARG A 96 23.19 -8.86 -9.13
C ARG A 96 22.89 -8.62 -10.60
N GLU A 97 21.88 -9.29 -11.15
CA GLU A 97 21.41 -9.02 -12.52
C GLU A 97 21.00 -7.55 -12.69
N TRP A 98 20.54 -6.91 -11.60
CA TRP A 98 20.13 -5.50 -11.53
C TRP A 98 21.17 -4.56 -10.91
N LEU A 99 22.46 -4.91 -10.90
CA LEU A 99 23.53 -4.07 -10.33
C LEU A 99 23.29 -3.65 -8.86
N GLY A 100 22.69 -4.52 -8.04
CA GLY A 100 22.36 -4.21 -6.64
C GLY A 100 21.37 -3.06 -6.46
N SER A 101 20.48 -2.85 -7.44
CA SER A 101 19.62 -1.67 -7.59
C SER A 101 20.35 -0.38 -7.99
N GLY A 102 21.46 -0.48 -8.73
CA GLY A 102 22.16 0.67 -9.32
C GLY A 102 21.38 1.33 -10.46
N LYS A 103 21.74 2.56 -10.85
CA LYS A 103 21.00 3.34 -11.86
C LYS A 103 20.84 2.63 -13.21
N ASP A 104 21.87 1.92 -13.65
CA ASP A 104 21.89 1.21 -14.93
C ASP A 104 21.40 -0.25 -14.82
N GLY A 105 20.77 -0.59 -13.69
CA GLY A 105 20.32 -1.95 -13.39
C GLY A 105 19.38 -2.53 -14.45
N TRP A 106 18.40 -1.74 -14.91
CA TRP A 106 17.47 -2.19 -15.95
C TRP A 106 18.17 -2.40 -17.30
N GLN A 107 19.09 -1.49 -17.69
CA GLN A 107 19.88 -1.64 -18.92
C GLN A 107 20.73 -2.92 -18.90
N ARG A 108 21.32 -3.28 -17.75
CA ARG A 108 22.07 -4.54 -17.61
C ARG A 108 21.18 -5.75 -17.79
N VAL A 109 19.97 -5.75 -17.21
CA VAL A 109 19.00 -6.85 -17.38
C VAL A 109 18.65 -7.03 -18.87
N MET A 110 18.39 -5.94 -19.59
CA MET A 110 18.12 -5.98 -21.03
C MET A 110 19.31 -6.55 -21.82
N ALA A 111 20.54 -6.18 -21.46
CA ALA A 111 21.75 -6.70 -22.10
C ALA A 111 21.95 -8.20 -21.83
N PHE A 112 21.71 -8.65 -20.61
CA PHE A 112 21.76 -10.08 -20.24
C PHE A 112 20.67 -10.89 -20.94
N GLU A 113 19.46 -10.35 -21.06
CA GLU A 113 18.36 -10.99 -21.79
C GLU A 113 18.74 -11.21 -23.25
N LYS A 114 19.26 -10.17 -23.93
CA LYS A 114 19.75 -10.29 -25.30
C LYS A 114 20.82 -11.37 -25.44
N ALA A 115 21.76 -11.45 -24.50
CA ALA A 115 22.82 -12.47 -24.50
C ALA A 115 22.27 -13.89 -24.38
N LEU A 116 21.38 -14.11 -23.42
CA LEU A 116 20.78 -15.42 -23.13
C LEU A 116 19.84 -15.88 -24.26
N ASP A 117 19.26 -14.95 -25.01
CA ASP A 117 18.37 -15.22 -26.14
C ASP A 117 19.09 -15.70 -27.41
N HIS A 118 20.42 -15.56 -27.51
CA HIS A 118 21.18 -16.09 -28.64
C HIS A 118 21.33 -17.62 -28.62
N GLU A 119 21.25 -18.26 -27.45
CA GLU A 119 21.51 -19.69 -27.25
C GLU A 119 20.27 -20.37 -26.64
N LYS A 120 19.11 -20.31 -27.32
CA LYS A 120 17.84 -20.85 -26.82
C LYS A 120 17.84 -22.38 -26.79
N HIS A 121 17.29 -22.94 -25.72
CA HIS A 121 17.06 -24.38 -25.57
C HIS A 121 15.66 -24.61 -24.99
N ALA A 122 14.87 -25.50 -25.58
CA ALA A 122 13.43 -25.65 -25.24
C ALA A 122 13.18 -26.02 -23.77
N ARG A 123 14.13 -26.74 -23.13
CA ARG A 123 14.06 -27.13 -21.72
C ARG A 123 14.73 -26.14 -20.75
N PHE A 124 15.19 -24.98 -21.23
CA PHE A 124 15.74 -23.92 -20.38
C PHE A 124 14.90 -22.64 -20.47
N GLN A 125 14.07 -22.41 -19.46
CA GLN A 125 13.24 -21.22 -19.32
C GLN A 125 14.02 -20.07 -18.64
N VAL A 126 13.99 -18.87 -19.21
CA VAL A 126 14.69 -17.68 -18.68
C VAL A 126 13.68 -16.56 -18.43
N PHE A 127 13.63 -16.04 -17.21
CA PHE A 127 12.67 -15.03 -16.75
C PHE A 127 13.35 -13.70 -16.43
N LEU A 128 13.96 -13.07 -17.44
CA LEU A 128 14.38 -11.67 -17.36
C LEU A 128 13.24 -10.74 -17.79
N GLY A 129 12.58 -11.07 -18.92
CA GLY A 129 11.29 -10.54 -19.33
C GLY A 129 11.27 -9.02 -19.37
N HIS A 130 12.27 -8.40 -20.01
CA HIS A 130 12.48 -6.95 -20.05
C HIS A 130 12.54 -6.26 -18.67
N GLY A 131 12.83 -7.01 -17.62
CA GLY A 131 12.80 -6.54 -16.24
C GLY A 131 11.39 -6.36 -15.66
N CYS A 132 10.34 -6.89 -16.30
CA CYS A 132 8.98 -6.85 -15.78
C CYS A 132 8.86 -7.57 -14.42
N PRO A 133 7.86 -7.25 -13.59
CA PRO A 133 7.64 -7.92 -12.30
C PRO A 133 7.12 -9.37 -12.38
N GLY A 134 6.55 -9.80 -13.51
CA GLY A 134 5.73 -11.01 -13.62
C GLY A 134 4.27 -10.74 -13.24
N PRO A 135 3.51 -11.73 -12.70
CA PRO A 135 3.89 -13.13 -12.52
C PRO A 135 3.91 -13.90 -13.85
N TRP A 136 4.84 -14.83 -14.00
CA TRP A 136 4.89 -15.76 -15.14
C TRP A 136 4.67 -17.19 -14.70
N THR A 137 4.06 -18.01 -15.56
CA THR A 137 3.71 -19.40 -15.24
C THR A 137 4.44 -20.39 -16.13
N VAL A 138 4.97 -21.46 -15.54
CA VAL A 138 5.47 -22.65 -16.24
C VAL A 138 4.75 -23.87 -15.67
N SER A 139 4.04 -24.58 -16.53
CA SER A 139 3.21 -25.69 -16.14
C SER A 139 3.85 -27.03 -16.46
N PHE A 140 3.93 -27.91 -15.46
CA PHE A 140 4.29 -29.32 -15.55
C PHE A 140 3.06 -30.17 -15.17
N PRO A 141 3.04 -31.50 -15.42
CA PRO A 141 1.84 -32.32 -15.21
C PRO A 141 1.18 -32.19 -13.83
N MET A 142 1.97 -32.16 -12.75
CA MET A 142 1.48 -32.03 -11.36
C MET A 142 1.95 -30.75 -10.64
N LEU A 143 2.61 -29.83 -11.34
CA LEU A 143 3.25 -28.65 -10.72
C LEU A 143 3.07 -27.42 -11.60
N GLU A 144 2.50 -26.37 -11.01
CA GLU A 144 2.49 -25.02 -11.56
C GLU A 144 3.59 -24.20 -10.88
N VAL A 145 4.54 -23.70 -11.68
CA VAL A 145 5.62 -22.84 -11.19
C VAL A 145 5.30 -21.40 -11.56
N VAL A 146 5.22 -20.52 -10.57
CA VAL A 146 4.98 -19.10 -10.78
C VAL A 146 6.24 -18.31 -10.45
N VAL A 147 6.79 -17.60 -11.42
CA VAL A 147 8.03 -16.82 -11.29
C VAL A 147 7.71 -15.36 -11.06
N ILE A 148 8.35 -14.77 -10.06
CA ILE A 148 8.19 -13.39 -9.63
C ILE A 148 9.56 -12.71 -9.66
N ASN A 149 9.65 -11.59 -10.38
CA ASN A 149 10.79 -10.71 -10.30
C ASN A 149 10.62 -9.75 -9.09
N SER A 150 11.07 -10.20 -7.92
CA SER A 150 11.05 -9.37 -6.70
C SER A 150 11.95 -8.13 -6.78
N GLN A 151 12.95 -8.14 -7.66
CA GLN A 151 13.93 -7.06 -7.74
C GLN A 151 13.36 -5.82 -8.44
N TRP A 152 12.38 -5.97 -9.35
CA TRP A 152 11.61 -4.85 -9.89
C TRP A 152 10.95 -4.00 -8.78
N TRP A 153 10.47 -4.64 -7.71
CA TRP A 153 9.85 -3.95 -6.57
C TRP A 153 10.86 -3.14 -5.76
N ASN A 154 12.08 -3.68 -5.62
CA ASN A 154 13.16 -3.10 -4.85
C ASN A 154 13.89 -1.95 -5.58
N HIS A 155 13.92 -2.01 -6.92
CA HIS A 155 14.64 -1.07 -7.77
C HIS A 155 14.02 0.34 -7.74
N PRO A 156 14.76 1.39 -7.32
CA PRO A 156 14.24 2.75 -7.17
C PRO A 156 14.45 3.65 -8.41
N HIS A 157 15.25 3.19 -9.38
CA HIS A 157 15.58 3.95 -10.59
C HIS A 157 14.70 3.51 -11.77
N ASP A 158 15.16 3.81 -12.97
CA ASP A 158 14.48 3.49 -14.22
C ASP A 158 14.18 2.00 -14.33
N LYS A 159 12.93 1.67 -14.66
CA LYS A 159 12.42 0.31 -14.75
C LYS A 159 11.10 0.33 -15.53
N PRO A 160 10.63 -0.81 -16.04
CA PRO A 160 9.37 -0.86 -16.77
C PRO A 160 8.20 -0.33 -15.94
N ARG A 161 7.35 0.49 -16.58
CA ARG A 161 6.13 1.07 -16.02
C ARG A 161 4.93 0.76 -16.92
N PRO A 162 3.68 0.93 -16.44
CA PRO A 162 2.51 0.65 -17.26
C PRO A 162 2.46 1.45 -18.57
N SER A 163 2.95 2.70 -18.56
CA SER A 163 2.95 3.57 -19.75
C SER A 163 4.12 3.36 -20.71
N SER A 164 5.16 2.60 -20.31
CA SER A 164 6.38 2.43 -21.12
C SER A 164 6.27 1.30 -22.15
N ASP A 165 5.13 0.62 -22.25
CA ASP A 165 4.82 -0.52 -23.14
C ASP A 165 5.74 -1.76 -23.04
N ALA A 166 6.81 -1.69 -22.24
CA ALA A 166 7.74 -2.79 -22.02
C ALA A 166 7.10 -4.01 -21.33
N CYS A 167 6.00 -3.81 -20.58
CA CYS A 167 5.35 -4.85 -19.79
C CYS A 167 3.83 -4.78 -19.87
N THR A 168 3.19 -5.94 -20.01
CA THR A 168 1.73 -6.04 -19.84
C THR A 168 1.30 -5.77 -18.39
N ILE A 169 2.14 -6.13 -17.41
CA ILE A 169 1.89 -5.91 -15.99
C ILE A 169 3.13 -5.22 -15.43
N ALA A 170 3.01 -3.94 -15.10
CA ALA A 170 4.04 -3.15 -14.42
C ALA A 170 3.45 -2.29 -13.29
N ASP A 171 2.32 -2.74 -12.73
CA ASP A 171 1.66 -2.13 -11.59
C ASP A 171 1.49 -3.15 -10.46
N THR A 172 1.62 -2.68 -9.23
CA THR A 172 1.64 -3.53 -8.03
C THR A 172 0.28 -4.11 -7.66
N ASP A 173 -0.83 -3.45 -7.99
CA ASP A 173 -2.18 -3.97 -7.73
C ASP A 173 -2.58 -4.96 -8.81
N ASN A 174 -2.33 -4.63 -10.08
CA ASN A 174 -2.56 -5.55 -11.21
C ASN A 174 -1.72 -6.84 -11.08
N PHE A 175 -0.47 -6.76 -10.61
CA PHE A 175 0.34 -7.94 -10.31
C PHE A 175 -0.35 -8.88 -9.31
N VAL A 176 -0.92 -8.33 -8.24
CA VAL A 176 -1.58 -9.13 -7.19
C VAL A 176 -2.84 -9.77 -7.75
N GLU A 177 -3.65 -9.02 -8.50
CA GLU A 177 -4.86 -9.55 -9.13
C GLU A 177 -4.55 -10.70 -10.09
N GLU A 178 -3.50 -10.58 -10.91
CA GLU A 178 -3.10 -11.63 -11.84
C GLU A 178 -2.50 -12.84 -11.10
N LEU A 179 -1.75 -12.63 -10.02
CA LEU A 179 -1.28 -13.74 -9.16
C LEU A 179 -2.46 -14.49 -8.51
N GLU A 180 -3.41 -13.78 -7.92
CA GLU A 180 -4.63 -14.38 -7.36
C GLU A 180 -5.43 -15.12 -8.44
N GLY A 181 -5.53 -14.54 -9.64
CA GLY A 181 -6.14 -15.18 -10.81
C GLY A 181 -5.46 -16.50 -11.19
N ILE A 182 -4.13 -16.54 -11.24
CA ILE A 182 -3.36 -17.77 -11.48
C ILE A 182 -3.65 -18.81 -10.40
N LEU A 183 -3.65 -18.42 -9.12
CA LEU A 183 -3.89 -19.34 -8.00
C LEU A 183 -5.32 -19.88 -7.98
N ASP A 184 -6.32 -19.07 -8.34
CA ASP A 184 -7.72 -19.48 -8.43
C ASP A 184 -8.02 -20.35 -9.67
N GLU A 185 -7.28 -20.15 -10.77
CA GLU A 185 -7.40 -20.93 -12.00
C GLU A 185 -6.57 -22.23 -11.95
N THR A 186 -5.62 -22.35 -11.03
CA THR A 186 -4.82 -23.57 -10.83
C THR A 186 -5.60 -24.59 -10.01
N THR A 187 -6.25 -25.54 -10.70
CA THR A 187 -6.94 -26.68 -10.07
C THR A 187 -6.17 -27.98 -10.28
N ASP A 188 -6.08 -28.80 -9.24
CA ASP A 188 -5.44 -30.13 -9.29
C ASP A 188 -3.97 -30.11 -9.75
N LYS A 189 -3.19 -29.16 -9.21
CA LYS A 189 -1.73 -29.08 -9.35
C LYS A 189 -1.10 -28.52 -8.08
N ASN A 190 0.12 -28.94 -7.80
CA ASN A 190 0.94 -28.29 -6.77
C ASN A 190 1.35 -26.89 -7.24
N VAL A 191 1.61 -25.96 -6.31
CA VAL A 191 2.03 -24.59 -6.64
C VAL A 191 3.38 -24.26 -5.99
N LEU A 192 4.34 -23.86 -6.81
CA LEU A 192 5.64 -23.34 -6.40
C LEU A 192 5.80 -21.89 -6.87
N LEU A 193 5.82 -20.95 -5.94
CA LEU A 193 6.17 -19.56 -6.23
C LEU A 193 7.69 -19.37 -6.09
N LEU A 194 8.32 -18.78 -7.10
CA LEU A 194 9.74 -18.45 -7.12
C LEU A 194 9.92 -16.93 -7.04
N SER A 195 10.72 -16.49 -6.09
CA SER A 195 11.08 -15.08 -5.91
C SER A 195 12.49 -14.99 -5.32
N HIS A 196 13.40 -14.20 -5.89
CA HIS A 196 14.76 -14.12 -5.33
C HIS A 196 14.75 -13.61 -3.87
N PHE A 197 14.10 -12.47 -3.62
CA PHE A 197 13.92 -11.94 -2.27
C PHE A 197 12.82 -12.68 -1.52
N PRO A 198 13.04 -13.03 -0.24
CA PRO A 198 12.01 -13.62 0.60
C PRO A 198 11.02 -12.58 1.13
N VAL A 199 9.80 -13.01 1.44
CA VAL A 199 8.85 -12.21 2.23
C VAL A 199 9.23 -12.15 3.73
N GLU A 200 9.85 -13.22 4.22
CA GLU A 200 10.37 -13.37 5.57
C GLU A 200 11.69 -14.15 5.57
N SER A 201 12.63 -13.76 6.42
CA SER A 201 13.95 -14.42 6.51
C SER A 201 14.42 -14.58 7.96
N LEU A 202 15.19 -15.65 8.20
CA LEU A 202 15.93 -15.91 9.45
C LEU A 202 17.42 -15.54 9.38
N GLY A 203 17.89 -15.01 8.24
CA GLY A 203 19.27 -14.59 8.04
C GLY A 203 19.49 -13.09 8.28
N ASN A 204 20.69 -12.63 7.90
CA ASN A 204 21.14 -11.26 8.13
C ASN A 204 20.32 -10.24 7.33
N TYR A 205 19.97 -10.54 6.08
CA TYR A 205 19.13 -9.66 5.25
C TYR A 205 17.68 -9.61 5.73
N GLY A 206 17.26 -10.63 6.52
CA GLY A 206 16.05 -10.67 7.32
C GLY A 206 16.08 -9.86 8.63
N GLY A 207 17.20 -9.21 8.94
CA GLY A 207 17.40 -8.48 10.19
C GLY A 207 17.75 -9.36 11.40
N ARG A 208 18.24 -10.59 11.18
CA ARG A 208 18.69 -11.48 12.25
C ARG A 208 20.21 -11.48 12.34
N PHE A 209 20.75 -11.18 13.50
CA PHE A 209 22.19 -11.05 13.71
C PHE A 209 22.64 -11.86 14.92
N SER A 210 23.91 -12.25 14.95
CA SER A 210 24.52 -12.84 16.14
C SER A 210 24.67 -11.79 17.24
N ALA A 211 24.81 -12.23 18.50
CA ALA A 211 25.02 -11.30 19.62
C ALA A 211 26.28 -10.44 19.42
N ALA A 212 27.34 -11.03 18.85
CA ALA A 212 28.60 -10.34 18.59
C ALA A 212 28.43 -9.12 17.64
N SER A 213 27.50 -9.17 16.69
CA SER A 213 27.26 -8.06 15.74
C SER A 213 26.77 -6.77 16.41
N TYR A 214 26.13 -6.85 17.58
CA TYR A 214 25.67 -5.66 18.31
C TYR A 214 26.83 -4.92 19.00
N PHE A 215 27.93 -5.62 19.27
CA PHE A 215 29.09 -5.08 19.97
C PHE A 215 30.31 -4.85 19.08
N SER A 216 30.23 -5.24 17.79
CA SER A 216 31.33 -5.11 16.83
C SER A 216 30.90 -4.36 15.56
N PRO A 217 31.53 -3.22 15.23
CA PRO A 217 32.53 -2.50 16.02
C PRO A 217 31.95 -1.97 17.35
N PRO A 218 32.78 -1.77 18.41
CA PRO A 218 32.32 -1.19 19.66
C PRO A 218 31.60 0.14 19.44
N LEU A 219 30.54 0.40 20.21
CA LEU A 219 29.65 1.58 20.14
C LEU A 219 28.82 1.72 18.84
N VAL A 220 29.34 1.28 17.69
CA VAL A 220 28.72 1.47 16.36
C VAL A 220 27.90 0.26 15.91
N GLY A 221 28.25 -0.95 16.37
CA GLY A 221 27.58 -2.21 15.99
C GLY A 221 26.06 -2.17 16.19
N ASN A 222 25.61 -1.65 17.33
CA ASN A 222 24.19 -1.43 17.64
C ASN A 222 23.47 -0.54 16.60
N ALA A 223 24.11 0.54 16.18
CA ALA A 223 23.55 1.45 15.18
C ALA A 223 23.47 0.78 13.81
N LEU A 224 24.50 0.04 13.41
CA LEU A 224 24.54 -0.71 12.14
C LEU A 224 23.48 -1.82 12.11
N VAL A 225 23.37 -2.60 13.18
CA VAL A 225 22.35 -3.64 13.30
C VAL A 225 20.94 -3.03 13.30
N GLY A 226 20.70 -1.97 14.08
CA GLY A 226 19.43 -1.24 14.08
C GLY A 226 19.07 -0.71 12.69
N PHE A 227 20.04 -0.13 11.98
CA PHE A 227 19.87 0.32 10.60
C PHE A 227 19.45 -0.82 9.67
N ARG A 228 20.18 -1.94 9.66
CA ARG A 228 19.84 -3.09 8.80
C ARG A 228 18.50 -3.74 9.17
N GLN A 229 18.14 -3.76 10.45
CA GLN A 229 16.87 -4.33 10.92
C GLN A 229 15.64 -3.52 10.51
N ASN A 230 15.75 -2.19 10.54
CA ASN A 230 14.56 -1.32 10.52
C ASN A 230 14.57 -0.29 9.38
N VAL A 231 15.73 0.04 8.80
CA VAL A 231 15.85 0.91 7.62
C VAL A 231 16.18 0.09 6.37
N GLY A 232 17.27 -0.65 6.42
CA GLY A 232 17.74 -1.55 5.35
C GLY A 232 18.56 -0.87 4.25
N THR A 233 19.50 -1.61 3.69
CA THR A 233 20.13 -1.34 2.38
C THR A 233 19.25 -1.87 1.24
N SER A 234 19.67 -1.78 -0.03
CA SER A 234 18.95 -2.44 -1.13
C SER A 234 18.92 -3.97 -1.00
N ARG A 235 19.74 -4.58 -0.15
CA ARG A 235 19.75 -6.04 0.09
C ARG A 235 18.89 -6.47 1.28
N ASP A 236 18.59 -5.58 2.22
CA ASP A 236 17.82 -5.98 3.41
C ASP A 236 16.32 -5.91 3.13
N ILE A 237 15.56 -6.93 3.52
CA ILE A 237 14.09 -6.96 3.32
C ILE A 237 13.36 -5.88 4.13
N SER A 238 14.06 -5.22 5.05
CA SER A 238 13.59 -4.07 5.80
C SER A 238 13.55 -2.79 4.94
N ASN A 239 14.16 -2.76 3.75
CA ASN A 239 14.10 -1.64 2.82
C ASN A 239 12.65 -1.22 2.51
N THR A 240 12.40 0.09 2.45
CA THR A 240 11.07 0.64 2.15
C THR A 240 10.52 0.16 0.81
N ASN A 241 11.36 -0.03 -0.21
CA ASN A 241 10.95 -0.43 -1.56
C ASN A 241 10.39 -1.86 -1.61
N LEU A 242 10.89 -2.75 -0.75
CA LEU A 242 10.39 -4.12 -0.61
C LEU A 242 9.15 -4.22 0.29
N GLY A 243 8.77 -3.14 0.99
CA GLY A 243 7.59 -3.10 1.87
C GLY A 243 6.30 -3.52 1.16
N PRO A 244 5.93 -2.92 0.02
CA PRO A 244 4.74 -3.28 -0.75
C PRO A 244 4.76 -4.75 -1.21
N PHE A 245 5.88 -5.24 -1.74
CA PHE A 245 6.04 -6.63 -2.18
C PHE A 245 5.73 -7.61 -1.04
N ARG A 246 6.40 -7.42 0.10
CA ARG A 246 6.25 -8.29 1.28
C ARG A 246 4.84 -8.25 1.82
N TYR A 247 4.25 -7.06 1.95
CA TYR A 247 2.89 -6.89 2.47
C TYR A 247 1.86 -7.58 1.57
N LYS A 248 1.91 -7.31 0.26
CA LYS A 248 0.96 -7.83 -0.72
C LYS A 248 1.08 -9.34 -0.89
N LEU A 249 2.29 -9.85 -1.11
CA LEU A 249 2.51 -11.28 -1.32
C LEU A 249 2.20 -12.11 -0.06
N ASN A 250 2.55 -11.60 1.13
CA ASN A 250 2.17 -12.27 2.38
C ASN A 250 0.65 -12.28 2.58
N GLY A 251 -0.06 -11.23 2.16
CA GLY A 251 -1.53 -11.20 2.15
C GLY A 251 -2.13 -12.30 1.28
N VAL A 252 -1.64 -12.45 0.05
CA VAL A 252 -2.04 -13.56 -0.84
C VAL A 252 -1.73 -14.91 -0.18
N LEU A 253 -0.50 -15.11 0.31
CA LEU A 253 -0.09 -16.35 0.95
C LEU A 253 -0.79 -16.66 2.30
N GLN A 254 -1.60 -15.75 2.83
CA GLN A 254 -2.47 -16.03 3.97
C GLN A 254 -3.87 -16.51 3.55
N ASP A 255 -4.27 -16.22 2.30
CA ASP A 255 -5.58 -16.55 1.74
C ASP A 255 -5.59 -17.90 1.00
N TYR A 256 -4.41 -18.32 0.52
CA TYR A 256 -4.20 -19.59 -0.15
C TYR A 256 -3.41 -20.56 0.74
N GLY A 257 -3.70 -21.86 0.66
CA GLY A 257 -3.02 -22.93 1.40
C GLY A 257 -2.32 -23.91 0.46
N SER A 258 -1.43 -24.74 1.00
CA SER A 258 -0.67 -25.75 0.24
C SER A 258 0.29 -25.17 -0.82
N VAL A 259 0.70 -23.91 -0.66
CA VAL A 259 1.66 -23.21 -1.53
C VAL A 259 3.08 -23.28 -0.95
N ILE A 260 4.08 -23.45 -1.82
CA ILE A 260 5.50 -23.28 -1.46
C ILE A 260 6.01 -21.97 -2.08
N LEU A 261 6.59 -21.10 -1.26
CA LEU A 261 7.35 -19.93 -1.72
C LEU A 261 8.84 -20.21 -1.55
N ALA A 262 9.60 -20.25 -2.65
CA ALA A 262 11.04 -20.45 -2.63
C ALA A 262 11.81 -19.16 -2.97
N SER A 263 12.80 -18.85 -2.13
CA SER A 263 13.73 -17.75 -2.24
C SER A 263 15.18 -18.20 -2.23
N ALA A 264 16.10 -17.31 -2.59
CA ALA A 264 17.53 -17.59 -2.52
C ALA A 264 18.41 -16.39 -2.13
N HIS A 265 17.85 -15.24 -1.75
CA HIS A 265 18.65 -14.07 -1.40
C HIS A 265 19.56 -14.28 -0.17
N GLU A 266 19.17 -15.12 0.79
CA GLU A 266 20.05 -15.41 1.93
C GLU A 266 21.07 -16.51 1.59
N ARG A 267 22.32 -16.31 2.02
CA ARG A 267 23.40 -17.30 1.88
C ARG A 267 23.32 -18.41 2.92
N ASN A 268 22.15 -19.00 3.11
CA ASN A 268 21.91 -20.11 4.03
C ASN A 268 20.74 -20.95 3.54
N GLN A 269 20.44 -22.05 4.24
CA GLN A 269 19.34 -22.95 3.92
C GLN A 269 18.30 -22.88 5.02
N SER A 270 17.03 -22.64 4.66
CA SER A 270 15.95 -22.73 5.63
C SER A 270 14.62 -23.12 5.03
N ILE A 271 13.81 -23.78 5.86
CA ILE A 271 12.42 -24.12 5.54
C ILE A 271 11.59 -23.70 6.75
N MET A 272 10.64 -22.78 6.54
CA MET A 272 9.79 -22.25 7.58
C MET A 272 8.32 -22.52 7.27
N ARG A 273 7.59 -22.99 8.28
CA ARG A 273 6.13 -23.09 8.19
C ARG A 273 5.46 -21.74 8.46
N ARG A 274 4.51 -21.36 7.60
CA ARG A 274 3.63 -20.20 7.76
C ARG A 274 2.20 -20.59 7.41
N GLY A 275 1.34 -20.71 8.44
CA GLY A 275 -0.03 -21.22 8.26
C GLY A 275 -0.01 -22.64 7.68
N ASN A 276 -0.64 -22.79 6.51
CA ASN A 276 -0.69 -24.01 5.70
C ASN A 276 0.27 -23.96 4.50
N ASN A 277 1.29 -23.10 4.54
CA ASN A 277 2.29 -22.92 3.49
C ASN A 277 3.71 -23.09 4.04
N PHE A 278 4.68 -23.28 3.13
CA PHE A 278 6.10 -23.35 3.46
C PHE A 278 6.91 -22.32 2.69
N PHE A 279 7.76 -21.60 3.41
CA PHE A 279 8.72 -20.65 2.84
C PHE A 279 10.10 -21.26 2.91
N ILE A 280 10.75 -21.40 1.75
CA ILE A 280 12.05 -22.03 1.60
C ILE A 280 13.06 -20.97 1.18
N ASN A 281 14.21 -20.90 1.83
CA ASN A 281 15.37 -20.20 1.29
C ASN A 281 16.46 -21.21 0.94
N SER A 282 16.94 -21.18 -0.30
CA SER A 282 18.04 -22.03 -0.79
C SER A 282 19.07 -21.23 -1.56
N GLY A 283 19.92 -20.47 -0.85
CA GLY A 283 20.89 -19.55 -1.47
C GLY A 283 22.33 -19.68 -0.97
N GLY A 284 22.63 -20.60 -0.05
CA GLY A 284 23.98 -20.83 0.46
C GLY A 284 24.73 -21.94 -0.27
N ILE A 285 24.83 -21.89 -1.60
CA ILE A 285 25.39 -23.02 -2.38
C ILE A 285 26.92 -23.09 -2.37
N ALA A 286 27.60 -21.94 -2.38
CA ALA A 286 29.07 -21.84 -2.37
C ALA A 286 29.65 -21.47 -0.99
N GLY A 287 28.79 -21.26 0.02
CA GLY A 287 29.19 -20.86 1.37
C GLY A 287 27.99 -20.45 2.22
N GLY A 288 28.11 -20.58 3.54
CA GLY A 288 27.00 -20.32 4.46
C GLY A 288 27.22 -19.16 5.42
N ALA A 289 26.20 -18.33 5.55
CA ALA A 289 26.11 -17.20 6.46
C ALA A 289 25.30 -17.53 7.72
N PHE A 290 25.34 -16.63 8.70
CA PHE A 290 24.56 -16.73 9.93
C PHE A 290 23.07 -16.96 9.63
N ILE A 291 22.47 -17.86 10.42
CA ILE A 291 21.03 -18.08 10.46
C ILE A 291 20.57 -18.22 11.90
N ALA A 292 19.48 -17.56 12.26
CA ALA A 292 18.88 -17.69 13.57
C ALA A 292 18.03 -18.97 13.67
N HIS A 293 17.98 -19.59 14.84
CA HIS A 293 17.04 -20.66 15.12
C HIS A 293 15.61 -20.13 15.28
N GLY A 294 14.65 -20.83 14.67
CA GLY A 294 13.23 -20.53 14.80
C GLY A 294 12.44 -21.79 15.17
N SER A 295 11.53 -21.67 16.15
CA SER A 295 10.73 -22.82 16.63
C SER A 295 9.74 -23.41 15.61
N LYS A 296 9.58 -22.76 14.45
CA LYS A 296 8.74 -23.19 13.33
C LYS A 296 9.55 -23.50 12.06
N ALA A 297 10.87 -23.54 12.18
CA ALA A 297 11.74 -23.94 11.07
C ALA A 297 11.84 -25.46 11.03
N ALA A 298 11.55 -26.06 9.88
CA ALA A 298 11.80 -27.47 9.62
C ALA A 298 13.28 -27.73 9.29
N LEU A 299 13.96 -26.72 8.72
CA LEU A 299 15.39 -26.77 8.41
C LEU A 299 16.01 -25.40 8.71
N THR A 300 17.19 -25.39 9.34
CA THR A 300 18.11 -24.24 9.37
C THR A 300 19.54 -24.74 9.23
N SER A 301 20.26 -24.31 8.20
CA SER A 301 21.66 -24.71 7.98
C SER A 301 22.48 -23.56 7.40
N SER A 302 23.65 -23.34 7.99
CA SER A 302 24.70 -22.45 7.49
C SER A 302 25.80 -23.23 6.78
N SER A 303 25.57 -24.49 6.39
CA SER A 303 26.50 -25.27 5.57
C SER A 303 26.25 -24.99 4.08
N ALA A 304 27.31 -25.09 3.27
CA ALA A 304 27.18 -25.02 1.81
C ALA A 304 26.30 -26.17 1.29
N GLY A 305 25.31 -25.86 0.47
CA GLY A 305 24.28 -26.84 0.09
C GLY A 305 23.11 -26.27 -0.70
N PHE A 306 22.11 -27.12 -0.96
CA PHE A 306 20.84 -26.74 -1.59
C PHE A 306 19.68 -27.61 -1.10
N VAL A 307 18.45 -27.12 -1.32
CA VAL A 307 17.21 -27.84 -1.03
C VAL A 307 16.61 -28.43 -2.30
N GLU A 308 16.30 -29.73 -2.25
CA GLU A 308 15.47 -30.43 -3.22
C GLU A 308 14.04 -30.58 -2.66
N ILE A 309 13.02 -30.37 -3.49
CA ILE A 309 11.63 -30.69 -3.21
C ILE A 309 11.23 -31.90 -4.05
N ASN A 310 10.62 -32.90 -3.43
CA ASN A 310 10.07 -34.07 -4.11
C ASN A 310 8.54 -34.01 -4.11
N TYR A 311 7.93 -33.94 -5.29
CA TYR A 311 6.49 -34.03 -5.52
C TYR A 311 6.16 -35.44 -5.98
N THR A 312 5.28 -36.10 -5.24
CA THR A 312 4.94 -37.51 -5.52
C THR A 312 3.57 -37.63 -6.18
N SER A 313 3.40 -38.70 -6.94
CA SER A 313 2.17 -39.05 -7.68
C SER A 313 0.90 -39.11 -6.82
N ASN A 314 1.03 -39.40 -5.52
CA ASN A 314 -0.11 -39.43 -4.59
C ASN A 314 -0.42 -38.05 -3.96
N GLY A 315 0.37 -37.01 -4.25
CA GLY A 315 0.22 -35.66 -3.71
C GLY A 315 0.94 -35.37 -2.40
N LYS A 316 1.77 -36.29 -1.88
CA LYS A 316 2.71 -35.99 -0.80
C LYS A 316 3.87 -35.13 -1.32
N ILE A 317 4.35 -34.20 -0.49
CA ILE A 317 5.50 -33.35 -0.80
C ILE A 317 6.53 -33.44 0.34
N SER A 318 7.77 -33.74 0.01
CA SER A 318 8.91 -33.79 0.95
C SER A 318 10.08 -32.94 0.48
N TYR A 319 11.05 -32.70 1.36
CA TYR A 319 12.30 -32.03 1.04
C TYR A 319 13.51 -32.91 1.38
N GLN A 320 14.60 -32.69 0.65
CA GLN A 320 15.93 -33.23 0.94
C GLN A 320 16.93 -32.07 0.93
N HIS A 321 17.72 -31.95 1.99
CA HIS A 321 18.84 -31.02 2.07
C HIS A 321 20.13 -31.73 1.69
N TRP A 322 20.80 -31.19 0.67
CA TRP A 322 22.07 -31.66 0.13
C TRP A 322 23.20 -30.74 0.56
N LEU A 323 24.30 -31.31 1.03
CA LEU A 323 25.55 -30.60 1.29
C LEU A 323 26.43 -30.63 0.06
N VAL A 324 27.15 -29.54 -0.17
CA VAL A 324 28.15 -29.40 -1.24
C VAL A 324 29.54 -29.31 -0.60
N ASN A 325 30.46 -30.15 -1.05
CA ASN A 325 31.87 -30.10 -0.67
C ASN A 325 32.74 -30.25 -1.93
N GLY A 326 33.31 -29.15 -2.40
CA GLY A 326 33.85 -29.07 -3.76
C GLY A 326 32.78 -29.41 -4.79
N ASN A 327 33.04 -30.38 -5.67
CA ASN A 327 32.09 -30.83 -6.69
C ASN A 327 31.20 -32.00 -6.23
N GLN A 328 31.38 -32.50 -5.00
CA GLN A 328 30.61 -33.64 -4.49
C GLN A 328 29.38 -33.19 -3.70
N VAL A 329 28.30 -33.96 -3.83
CA VAL A 329 27.05 -33.75 -3.08
C VAL A 329 26.78 -34.91 -2.12
N SER A 330 26.24 -34.62 -0.94
CA SER A 330 25.81 -35.65 0.02
C SER A 330 24.50 -35.28 0.71
N LYS A 331 23.68 -36.29 1.02
CA LYS A 331 22.42 -36.09 1.75
C LYS A 331 22.71 -35.84 3.22
N LYS A 332 22.09 -34.81 3.80
CA LYS A 332 22.22 -34.50 5.24
C LYS A 332 20.94 -34.75 6.02
N GLU A 333 19.83 -34.23 5.51
CA GLU A 333 18.57 -34.18 6.24
C GLU A 333 17.40 -34.23 5.26
N GLU A 334 16.36 -34.97 5.60
CA GLU A 334 15.10 -35.03 4.84
C GLU A 334 13.92 -34.75 5.78
N GLY A 335 12.81 -34.30 5.21
CA GLY A 335 11.59 -34.08 5.98
C GLY A 335 10.37 -33.92 5.08
N GLN A 336 9.19 -33.91 5.69
CA GLN A 336 7.93 -33.80 4.96
C GLN A 336 7.37 -32.38 5.05
N LEU A 337 6.96 -31.83 3.91
CA LEU A 337 6.26 -30.54 3.83
C LEU A 337 4.75 -30.78 3.91
N PHE A 338 4.20 -31.60 3.01
CA PHE A 338 2.77 -31.87 2.93
C PHE A 338 2.46 -33.37 2.91
N GLN A 339 1.39 -33.75 3.61
CA GLN A 339 0.76 -35.07 3.51
C GLN A 339 -0.14 -35.12 2.28
N SER A 340 -0.27 -36.29 1.66
CA SER A 340 -1.26 -36.54 0.63
C SER A 340 -2.68 -36.36 1.18
N ALA A 341 -3.57 -35.76 0.40
CA ALA A 341 -5.02 -35.76 0.70
C ALA A 341 -5.68 -37.13 0.47
N CYS A 342 -4.99 -38.02 -0.25
CA CYS A 342 -5.48 -39.33 -0.65
C CYS A 342 -5.14 -40.45 0.35
N GLU A 343 -4.38 -40.11 1.39
CA GLU A 343 -4.02 -41.03 2.48
C GLU A 343 -4.82 -40.69 3.75
N ASN A 344 -5.01 -41.68 4.63
CA ASN A 344 -5.71 -41.48 5.90
C ASN A 344 -5.08 -40.35 6.73
N ALA A 345 -5.92 -39.56 7.41
CA ALA A 345 -5.53 -38.35 8.14
C ALA A 345 -4.41 -38.62 9.17
N GLY A 346 -3.19 -38.28 8.80
CA GLY A 346 -2.03 -38.26 9.69
C GLY A 346 -1.92 -36.96 10.49
N LYS A 347 -0.94 -36.89 11.39
CA LYS A 347 -0.55 -35.63 12.04
C LYS A 347 0.35 -34.82 11.09
N GLY A 348 -0.22 -33.93 10.27
CA GLY A 348 0.53 -33.08 9.35
C GLY A 348 -0.35 -32.06 8.61
N ILE A 349 0.23 -31.30 7.67
CA ILE A 349 -0.53 -30.39 6.79
C ILE A 349 -0.89 -31.14 5.53
N THR A 350 -2.18 -31.25 5.22
CA THR A 350 -2.66 -31.88 4.00
C THR A 350 -2.42 -31.00 2.78
N ASN A 351 -2.01 -31.61 1.67
CA ASN A 351 -1.95 -30.97 0.37
C ASN A 351 -3.37 -30.89 -0.23
N THR A 352 -3.93 -29.69 -0.26
CA THR A 352 -5.31 -29.47 -0.73
C THR A 352 -5.38 -29.04 -2.20
N LEU A 353 -4.24 -28.69 -2.83
CA LEU A 353 -4.20 -28.20 -4.21
C LEU A 353 -4.08 -29.31 -5.26
N PHE A 354 -3.44 -30.43 -4.91
CA PHE A 354 -3.31 -31.60 -5.79
C PHE A 354 -3.91 -32.84 -5.11
N GLN A 355 -5.02 -33.34 -5.65
CA GLN A 355 -5.81 -34.41 -5.06
C GLN A 355 -6.14 -35.48 -6.10
N PRO A 356 -5.13 -36.26 -6.55
CA PRO A 356 -5.27 -37.19 -7.68
C PRO A 356 -6.25 -38.35 -7.44
N CYS A 357 -6.70 -38.56 -6.19
CA CYS A 357 -7.72 -39.53 -5.82
C CYS A 357 -9.16 -39.05 -6.05
N ASN A 358 -9.39 -37.75 -6.26
CA ASN A 358 -10.73 -37.26 -6.51
C ASN A 358 -11.14 -37.57 -7.96
N PRO A 359 -12.37 -38.05 -8.21
CA PRO A 359 -12.85 -38.28 -9.56
C PRO A 359 -12.96 -36.97 -10.35
N VAL A 360 -12.46 -36.96 -11.59
CA VAL A 360 -12.62 -35.84 -12.53
C VAL A 360 -14.08 -35.75 -12.98
N ILE A 361 -14.78 -34.68 -12.60
CA ILE A 361 -16.16 -34.43 -13.03
C ILE A 361 -16.19 -34.03 -14.50
N LYS A 362 -16.99 -34.73 -15.30
CA LYS A 362 -17.16 -34.47 -16.73
C LYS A 362 -18.41 -33.64 -17.00
N PRO A 363 -18.45 -32.87 -18.11
CA PRO A 363 -19.66 -32.20 -18.58
C PRO A 363 -20.91 -33.07 -18.69
N SER A 364 -20.72 -34.38 -18.90
CA SER A 364 -21.78 -35.39 -19.04
C SER A 364 -22.41 -35.84 -17.74
N ASP A 365 -21.83 -35.50 -16.59
CA ASP A 365 -22.30 -35.94 -15.28
C ASP A 365 -23.61 -35.21 -14.95
N LYS A 366 -24.65 -35.98 -14.60
CA LYS A 366 -25.96 -35.43 -14.25
C LYS A 366 -26.02 -35.05 -12.78
N MET A 367 -26.89 -34.10 -12.45
CA MET A 367 -27.25 -33.83 -11.08
C MET A 367 -27.89 -35.05 -10.42
N ASP A 368 -27.62 -35.26 -9.12
CA ASP A 368 -28.16 -36.40 -8.36
C ASP A 368 -29.67 -36.29 -8.17
N THR A 369 -30.19 -35.06 -7.99
CA THR A 369 -31.63 -34.79 -7.82
C THR A 369 -32.03 -33.46 -8.48
N PRO A 370 -32.83 -33.48 -9.57
CA PRO A 370 -33.43 -32.26 -10.10
C PRO A 370 -34.35 -31.63 -9.05
N ARG A 371 -34.12 -30.36 -8.70
CA ARG A 371 -34.99 -29.59 -7.80
C ARG A 371 -35.78 -28.58 -8.61
N THR A 372 -36.98 -28.98 -9.05
CA THR A 372 -37.83 -28.16 -9.92
C THR A 372 -38.68 -27.14 -9.18
N GLU A 373 -38.99 -27.38 -7.90
CA GLU A 373 -39.78 -26.46 -7.09
C GLU A 373 -38.93 -25.31 -6.54
N PRO A 374 -39.34 -24.04 -6.73
CA PRO A 374 -38.65 -22.90 -6.14
C PRO A 374 -38.64 -22.98 -4.61
N THR A 375 -37.56 -22.50 -4.01
CA THR A 375 -37.42 -22.42 -2.56
C THR A 375 -37.62 -20.99 -2.05
N THR A 376 -37.74 -20.85 -0.73
CA THR A 376 -37.83 -19.55 -0.05
C THR A 376 -36.60 -19.37 0.82
N VAL A 377 -35.84 -18.30 0.58
CA VAL A 377 -34.55 -18.04 1.23
C VAL A 377 -34.38 -16.55 1.51
N ALA A 378 -33.80 -16.20 2.65
CA ALA A 378 -33.42 -14.82 2.97
C ALA A 378 -31.99 -14.55 2.49
N ALA A 379 -31.70 -13.33 2.03
CA ALA A 379 -30.38 -12.97 1.52
C ALA A 379 -29.27 -13.08 2.59
N GLY A 380 -29.57 -12.74 3.84
CA GLY A 380 -28.65 -12.81 4.96
C GLY A 380 -29.40 -12.64 6.29
N SER A 381 -29.95 -13.74 6.80
CA SER A 381 -30.72 -13.77 8.05
C SER A 381 -29.92 -13.27 9.27
N GLU A 382 -28.60 -13.40 9.23
CA GLU A 382 -27.64 -12.95 10.25
C GLU A 382 -27.59 -11.43 10.42
N TYR A 383 -28.11 -10.66 9.45
CA TYR A 383 -28.15 -9.20 9.53
C TYR A 383 -29.25 -8.66 10.44
N ALA A 384 -30.10 -9.52 11.01
CA ALA A 384 -31.10 -9.11 11.98
C ALA A 384 -30.46 -8.34 13.16
N SER A 385 -31.06 -7.19 13.51
CA SER A 385 -30.49 -6.25 14.48
C SER A 385 -31.54 -5.73 15.47
N LYS A 386 -31.06 -5.07 16.54
CA LYS A 386 -31.89 -4.42 17.56
C LYS A 386 -31.67 -2.90 17.52
N ARG A 387 -32.68 -2.14 17.97
CA ARG A 387 -32.71 -0.65 17.94
C ARG A 387 -31.44 0.05 18.44
N PHE A 388 -30.75 -0.48 19.46
CA PHE A 388 -29.51 0.12 19.96
C PHE A 388 -28.37 0.07 18.92
N LYS A 389 -28.16 -1.10 18.29
CA LYS A 389 -27.15 -1.28 17.25
C LYS A 389 -27.49 -0.42 16.04
N GLU A 390 -28.78 -0.32 15.70
CA GLU A 390 -29.26 0.51 14.58
C GLU A 390 -29.02 2.02 14.77
N LYS A 391 -29.10 2.52 16.01
CA LYS A 391 -28.81 3.94 16.28
C LYS A 391 -27.35 4.31 15.95
N TRP A 392 -26.40 3.44 16.32
CA TRP A 392 -24.97 3.71 16.15
C TRP A 392 -24.45 3.30 14.77
N PHE A 393 -24.89 2.16 14.26
CA PHE A 393 -24.42 1.50 13.04
C PHE A 393 -25.51 1.39 11.96
N GLY A 394 -26.53 2.26 12.00
CA GLY A 394 -27.60 2.37 11.00
C GLY A 394 -28.65 1.28 11.05
N LYS A 395 -29.86 1.56 10.54
CA LYS A 395 -30.86 0.53 10.19
C LYS A 395 -30.49 -0.15 8.86
N HIS A 396 -29.89 0.60 7.93
CA HIS A 396 -29.47 0.12 6.61
C HIS A 396 -30.61 -0.60 5.86
N TYR A 397 -30.30 -1.58 5.01
CA TYR A 397 -31.28 -2.42 4.31
C TYR A 397 -31.58 -3.75 5.04
N ARG A 398 -31.38 -3.82 6.36
CA ARG A 398 -31.52 -5.09 7.12
C ARG A 398 -32.88 -5.78 6.93
N ASP A 399 -33.95 -5.02 6.71
CA ASP A 399 -35.27 -5.57 6.39
C ASP A 399 -35.24 -6.33 5.04
N SER A 400 -34.61 -5.77 4.00
CA SER A 400 -34.41 -6.45 2.70
C SER A 400 -33.50 -7.68 2.81
N TRP A 401 -32.52 -7.67 3.72
CA TRP A 401 -31.61 -8.81 3.91
C TRP A 401 -32.27 -9.99 4.64
N THR A 402 -33.24 -9.72 5.52
CA THR A 402 -33.83 -10.72 6.42
C THR A 402 -35.18 -11.27 5.94
N VAL A 403 -35.88 -10.56 5.04
CA VAL A 403 -37.14 -11.04 4.44
C VAL A 403 -36.86 -12.21 3.47
N PRO A 404 -37.48 -13.37 3.66
CA PRO A 404 -37.35 -14.47 2.71
C PRO A 404 -38.01 -14.16 1.36
N VAL A 405 -37.35 -14.53 0.26
CA VAL A 405 -37.84 -14.37 -1.10
C VAL A 405 -37.90 -15.70 -1.82
N LYS A 406 -38.82 -15.83 -2.79
CA LYS A 406 -38.94 -17.03 -3.62
C LYS A 406 -37.88 -17.00 -4.73
N ALA A 407 -37.09 -18.07 -4.86
CA ALA A 407 -36.07 -18.21 -5.89
C ALA A 407 -36.00 -19.65 -6.42
N PRO A 408 -35.78 -19.85 -7.74
CA PRO A 408 -35.58 -21.18 -8.31
C PRO A 408 -34.24 -21.78 -7.89
N TYR A 409 -34.15 -23.11 -7.89
CA TYR A 409 -32.84 -23.78 -7.86
C TYR A 409 -32.18 -23.68 -9.23
N LEU A 410 -30.85 -23.55 -9.25
CA LEU A 410 -30.09 -23.61 -10.50
C LEU A 410 -29.97 -25.05 -10.97
N ASP A 411 -30.69 -25.41 -12.03
CA ASP A 411 -30.57 -26.71 -12.70
C ASP A 411 -29.34 -26.70 -13.63
N MET A 412 -28.26 -27.34 -13.19
CA MET A 412 -27.00 -27.41 -13.95
C MET A 412 -27.04 -28.40 -15.12
N ASP A 413 -28.09 -29.19 -15.30
CA ASP A 413 -28.24 -30.10 -16.44
C ASP A 413 -28.96 -29.44 -17.61
N THR A 414 -29.98 -28.61 -17.31
CA THR A 414 -30.84 -28.03 -18.36
C THR A 414 -30.60 -26.55 -18.62
N THR A 415 -30.15 -25.78 -17.63
CA THR A 415 -29.95 -24.32 -17.78
C THR A 415 -28.91 -24.04 -18.86
N PHE A 416 -29.30 -23.26 -19.88
CA PHE A 416 -28.46 -22.90 -21.03
C PHE A 416 -27.83 -24.08 -21.79
N GLY A 417 -28.47 -25.25 -21.77
CA GLY A 417 -27.97 -26.47 -22.41
C GLY A 417 -26.97 -27.26 -21.55
N GLY A 418 -26.94 -27.00 -20.24
CA GLY A 418 -26.07 -27.66 -19.25
C GLY A 418 -24.91 -26.77 -18.81
N LEU A 419 -24.61 -26.74 -17.52
CA LEU A 419 -23.56 -25.94 -16.91
C LEU A 419 -22.46 -26.84 -16.33
N VAL A 420 -21.20 -26.46 -16.59
CA VAL A 420 -20.00 -27.15 -16.11
C VAL A 420 -19.11 -26.18 -15.38
N ILE A 421 -18.49 -26.62 -14.30
CA ILE A 421 -17.57 -25.79 -13.52
C ILE A 421 -16.28 -25.58 -14.32
N ALA A 422 -15.97 -24.31 -14.59
CA ALA A 422 -14.71 -23.90 -15.20
C ALA A 422 -13.64 -23.57 -14.14
N GLY A 423 -14.06 -23.26 -12.91
CA GLY A 423 -13.17 -23.01 -11.79
C GLY A 423 -13.73 -22.00 -10.80
N LYS A 424 -12.92 -21.67 -9.80
CA LYS A 424 -13.24 -20.64 -8.82
C LYS A 424 -13.18 -19.25 -9.46
N GLY A 425 -14.06 -18.38 -9.02
CA GLY A 425 -14.00 -16.95 -9.30
C GLY A 425 -14.22 -16.13 -8.04
N GLY A 426 -14.35 -14.82 -8.25
CA GLY A 426 -14.60 -13.87 -7.18
C GLY A 426 -13.36 -13.10 -6.75
N GLY A 427 -13.53 -11.80 -6.50
CA GLY A 427 -12.46 -10.93 -6.02
C GLY A 427 -12.40 -10.88 -4.49
N ARG A 428 -11.99 -9.73 -3.94
CA ARG A 428 -11.76 -9.52 -2.51
C ARG A 428 -12.96 -9.73 -1.58
N GLN A 429 -14.20 -9.84 -2.08
CA GLN A 429 -15.40 -9.90 -1.21
C GLN A 429 -16.50 -10.89 -1.64
N THR A 430 -16.53 -11.35 -2.90
CA THR A 430 -17.65 -12.18 -3.40
C THR A 430 -17.19 -13.62 -3.64
N THR A 431 -17.88 -14.58 -3.03
CA THR A 431 -17.72 -16.01 -3.38
C THR A 431 -18.40 -16.25 -4.74
N SER A 432 -17.63 -16.63 -5.77
CA SER A 432 -18.16 -16.81 -7.13
C SER A 432 -17.66 -18.10 -7.79
N LEU A 433 -18.50 -18.69 -8.64
CA LEU A 433 -18.17 -19.91 -9.39
C LEU A 433 -18.26 -19.61 -10.90
N LYS A 434 -17.19 -19.85 -11.65
CA LYS A 434 -17.17 -19.70 -13.11
C LYS A 434 -17.76 -20.96 -13.74
N LEU A 435 -18.70 -20.78 -14.66
CA LEU A 435 -19.44 -21.85 -15.32
C LEU A 435 -19.33 -21.69 -16.84
N ILE A 436 -19.17 -22.81 -17.55
CA ILE A 436 -19.30 -22.88 -19.01
C ILE A 436 -20.63 -23.56 -19.32
N ALA A 437 -21.43 -22.94 -20.18
CA ALA A 437 -22.71 -23.48 -20.61
C ALA A 437 -22.62 -24.24 -21.94
N GLY A 438 -23.55 -25.18 -22.17
CA GLY A 438 -23.67 -25.95 -23.42
C GLY A 438 -23.95 -25.09 -24.66
N ASN A 439 -24.50 -23.88 -24.49
CA ASN A 439 -24.65 -22.89 -25.56
C ASN A 439 -23.32 -22.22 -25.99
N GLY A 440 -22.20 -22.54 -25.33
CA GLY A 440 -20.87 -22.01 -25.62
C GLY A 440 -20.59 -20.63 -25.00
N LYS A 441 -21.39 -20.16 -24.05
CA LYS A 441 -21.16 -18.93 -23.29
C LYS A 441 -20.61 -19.25 -21.89
N GLU A 442 -19.88 -18.30 -21.30
CA GLU A 442 -19.49 -18.36 -19.89
C GLU A 442 -20.50 -17.60 -19.03
N TYR A 443 -20.73 -18.14 -17.84
CA TYR A 443 -21.54 -17.55 -16.80
C TYR A 443 -20.75 -17.50 -15.50
N VAL A 444 -21.15 -16.64 -14.60
CA VAL A 444 -20.65 -16.62 -13.24
C VAL A 444 -21.82 -16.64 -12.27
N PHE A 445 -21.79 -17.58 -11.33
CA PHE A 445 -22.68 -17.57 -10.17
C PHE A 445 -21.99 -16.79 -9.05
N ARG A 446 -22.62 -15.70 -8.58
CA ARG A 446 -22.11 -14.83 -7.51
C ARG A 446 -23.04 -14.90 -6.31
N SER A 447 -22.49 -15.17 -5.13
CA SER A 447 -23.24 -15.04 -3.87
C SER A 447 -23.79 -13.61 -3.70
N VAL A 448 -25.05 -13.52 -3.24
CA VAL A 448 -25.68 -12.24 -2.83
C VAL A 448 -24.99 -11.75 -1.56
N ASP A 449 -24.89 -12.61 -0.55
CA ASP A 449 -24.17 -12.30 0.68
C ASP A 449 -22.65 -12.30 0.45
N LYS A 450 -21.99 -11.26 0.94
CA LYS A 450 -20.57 -11.00 0.71
C LYS A 450 -19.74 -11.32 1.93
N ASP A 451 -18.54 -11.83 1.71
CA ASP A 451 -17.55 -12.01 2.76
C ASP A 451 -16.46 -10.93 2.62
N PRO A 452 -16.57 -9.78 3.32
CA PRO A 452 -15.59 -8.72 3.23
C PRO A 452 -14.30 -9.02 4.00
N PHE A 453 -14.17 -10.17 4.67
CA PHE A 453 -13.01 -10.44 5.54
C PHE A 453 -11.70 -10.45 4.77
N ARG A 454 -11.69 -10.87 3.50
CA ARG A 454 -10.45 -10.85 2.67
C ARG A 454 -9.96 -9.44 2.37
N ALA A 455 -10.84 -8.45 2.35
CA ALA A 455 -10.46 -7.04 2.19
C ALA A 455 -9.76 -6.44 3.43
N LEU A 456 -9.83 -7.12 4.59
CA LEU A 456 -9.11 -6.73 5.79
C LEU A 456 -7.71 -7.31 5.81
N ALA A 457 -6.78 -6.53 6.39
CA ALA A 457 -5.52 -7.07 6.87
C ALA A 457 -5.78 -8.30 7.75
N TYR A 458 -5.00 -9.36 7.56
CA TYR A 458 -5.24 -10.65 8.20
C TYR A 458 -5.35 -10.54 9.73
N GLU A 459 -4.60 -9.62 10.35
CA GLU A 459 -4.62 -9.37 11.80
C GLU A 459 -5.96 -8.86 12.30
N LEU A 460 -6.79 -8.28 11.43
CA LEU A 460 -8.12 -7.76 11.76
C LEU A 460 -9.24 -8.77 11.48
N ARG A 461 -8.95 -9.88 10.79
CA ARG A 461 -9.95 -10.92 10.49
C ARG A 461 -10.30 -11.70 11.76
N GLY A 462 -11.58 -11.98 11.97
CA GLY A 462 -12.08 -12.62 13.20
C GLY A 462 -12.20 -11.70 14.42
N THR A 463 -11.93 -10.39 14.27
CA THR A 463 -12.09 -9.38 15.32
C THR A 463 -13.47 -8.70 15.23
N VAL A 464 -13.87 -7.86 16.19
CA VAL A 464 -15.11 -7.09 16.07
C VAL A 464 -15.07 -6.12 14.89
N VAL A 465 -13.89 -5.64 14.46
CA VAL A 465 -13.76 -4.85 13.23
C VAL A 465 -14.26 -5.64 12.02
N SER A 466 -13.95 -6.93 11.95
CA SER A 466 -14.47 -7.82 10.90
C SER A 466 -15.98 -8.00 11.01
N GLN A 467 -16.52 -8.19 12.22
CA GLN A 467 -17.97 -8.31 12.44
C GLN A 467 -18.72 -7.01 12.10
N VAL A 468 -18.15 -5.85 12.44
CA VAL A 468 -18.70 -4.54 12.07
C VAL A 468 -18.66 -4.39 10.56
N LEU A 469 -17.54 -4.70 9.89
CA LEU A 469 -17.48 -4.61 8.42
C LEU A 469 -18.45 -5.55 7.73
N LYS A 470 -18.57 -6.81 8.20
CA LYS A 470 -19.59 -7.76 7.74
C LYS A 470 -20.99 -7.19 7.96
N ASP A 471 -21.29 -6.65 9.15
CA ASP A 471 -22.57 -6.00 9.44
C ASP A 471 -22.84 -4.80 8.52
N GLN A 472 -21.82 -4.02 8.19
CA GLN A 472 -21.91 -2.89 7.26
C GLN A 472 -22.11 -3.33 5.80
N THR A 473 -21.98 -4.61 5.44
CA THR A 473 -22.49 -5.13 4.15
C THR A 473 -23.99 -4.85 4.00
N SER A 474 -24.74 -4.78 5.10
CA SER A 474 -26.18 -4.46 5.05
C SER A 474 -26.50 -3.04 4.56
N THR A 475 -25.49 -2.17 4.39
CA THR A 475 -25.60 -0.88 3.67
C THR A 475 -25.89 -1.04 2.19
N GLN A 476 -25.54 -2.19 1.59
CA GLN A 476 -25.82 -2.55 0.21
C GLN A 476 -27.26 -3.05 0.06
N GLN A 477 -27.89 -2.75 -1.08
CA GLN A 477 -29.20 -3.31 -1.41
C GLN A 477 -28.97 -4.69 -2.08
N PRO A 478 -29.41 -5.82 -1.47
CA PRO A 478 -29.03 -7.17 -1.90
C PRO A 478 -29.52 -7.58 -3.31
N TYR A 479 -30.50 -6.86 -3.85
CA TYR A 479 -31.13 -7.06 -5.16
C TYR A 479 -30.94 -5.85 -6.10
N GLY A 480 -30.10 -4.87 -5.73
CA GLY A 480 -29.96 -3.60 -6.45
C GLY A 480 -29.53 -3.76 -7.91
N ALA A 481 -28.67 -4.75 -8.17
CA ALA A 481 -28.21 -5.08 -9.52
C ALA A 481 -29.36 -5.45 -10.49
N MET A 482 -30.43 -6.10 -9.99
CA MET A 482 -31.60 -6.47 -10.80
C MET A 482 -32.42 -5.27 -11.27
N THR A 483 -32.39 -4.17 -10.50
CA THR A 483 -33.00 -2.90 -10.89
C THR A 483 -32.14 -2.13 -11.89
N VAL A 484 -30.82 -2.28 -11.83
CA VAL A 484 -29.89 -1.54 -12.68
C VAL A 484 -29.92 -2.04 -14.14
N ALA A 485 -29.92 -3.36 -14.37
CA ALA A 485 -29.88 -3.95 -15.71
C ALA A 485 -30.94 -3.40 -16.70
N PRO A 486 -32.25 -3.44 -16.41
CA PRO A 486 -33.27 -2.94 -17.36
C PRO A 486 -33.15 -1.44 -17.64
N LEU A 487 -32.53 -0.65 -16.76
CA LEU A 487 -32.28 0.77 -17.00
C LEU A 487 -31.08 0.99 -17.91
N LEU A 488 -30.05 0.13 -17.84
CA LEU A 488 -28.91 0.17 -18.76
C LEU A 488 -29.33 -0.22 -20.19
N ASP A 489 -30.28 -1.15 -20.35
CA ASP A 489 -30.87 -1.49 -21.65
C ASP A 489 -31.49 -0.25 -22.34
N LYS A 490 -32.21 0.58 -21.56
CA LYS A 490 -32.88 1.79 -22.07
C LYS A 490 -31.92 2.83 -22.63
N ILE A 491 -30.67 2.84 -22.16
CA ILE A 491 -29.64 3.78 -22.59
C ILE A 491 -28.54 3.13 -23.43
N GLY A 492 -28.71 1.85 -23.81
CA GLY A 492 -27.83 1.14 -24.74
C GLY A 492 -26.41 0.84 -24.23
N ILE A 493 -26.21 0.77 -22.91
CA ILE A 493 -24.92 0.43 -22.31
C ILE A 493 -24.80 -1.09 -22.20
N LEU A 494 -23.69 -1.65 -22.70
CA LEU A 494 -23.42 -3.09 -22.61
C LEU A 494 -23.29 -3.53 -21.15
N HIS A 495 -24.00 -4.59 -20.75
CA HIS A 495 -23.94 -5.10 -19.39
C HIS A 495 -24.40 -6.56 -19.31
N ALA A 496 -24.06 -7.24 -18.21
CA ALA A 496 -24.62 -8.54 -17.89
C ALA A 496 -25.93 -8.38 -17.11
N SER A 497 -26.91 -9.23 -17.39
CA SER A 497 -28.19 -9.26 -16.65
C SER A 497 -28.15 -10.35 -15.58
N PRO A 498 -28.25 -10.00 -14.29
CA PRO A 498 -28.25 -10.98 -13.21
C PRO A 498 -29.65 -11.58 -12.99
N GLU A 499 -29.70 -12.91 -12.85
CA GLU A 499 -30.89 -13.66 -12.48
C GLU A 499 -30.69 -14.42 -11.17
N LEU A 500 -31.73 -14.50 -10.34
CA LEU A 500 -31.63 -14.99 -8.96
C LEU A 500 -31.82 -16.52 -8.87
N PHE A 501 -30.90 -17.22 -8.21
CA PHE A 501 -30.96 -18.68 -8.03
C PHE A 501 -30.45 -19.14 -6.65
N VAL A 502 -30.83 -20.36 -6.26
CA VAL A 502 -30.16 -21.15 -5.22
C VAL A 502 -29.35 -22.26 -5.89
N LEU A 503 -28.04 -22.30 -5.66
CA LEU A 503 -27.18 -23.36 -6.19
C LEU A 503 -27.37 -24.64 -5.35
N PRO A 504 -27.98 -25.73 -5.87
CA PRO A 504 -28.23 -26.92 -5.06
C PRO A 504 -26.93 -27.58 -4.60
N LYS A 505 -26.90 -28.12 -3.38
CA LYS A 505 -25.79 -28.97 -2.91
C LYS A 505 -25.85 -30.34 -3.61
N ASP A 506 -25.09 -30.48 -4.69
CA ASP A 506 -25.12 -31.63 -5.61
C ASP A 506 -23.70 -32.19 -5.86
N ASN A 507 -23.57 -33.49 -6.18
CA ASN A 507 -22.27 -34.10 -6.50
C ASN A 507 -21.60 -33.49 -7.74
N LYS A 508 -22.36 -32.93 -8.69
CA LYS A 508 -21.82 -32.23 -9.88
C LYS A 508 -20.93 -31.03 -9.52
N LEU A 509 -21.01 -30.52 -8.29
CA LEU A 509 -20.11 -29.49 -7.77
C LEU A 509 -18.71 -30.00 -7.41
N GLY A 510 -18.51 -31.31 -7.25
CA GLY A 510 -17.22 -31.93 -6.92
C GLY A 510 -16.55 -31.32 -5.70
N ALA A 511 -15.30 -30.93 -5.84
CA ALA A 511 -14.51 -30.27 -4.80
C ALA A 511 -15.15 -28.96 -4.28
N PHE A 512 -16.05 -28.33 -5.06
CA PHE A 512 -16.76 -27.11 -4.70
C PHE A 512 -18.05 -27.35 -3.93
N LYS A 513 -18.51 -28.61 -3.79
CA LYS A 513 -19.81 -28.95 -3.20
C LYS A 513 -20.02 -28.39 -1.79
N GLU A 514 -19.02 -28.50 -0.93
CA GLU A 514 -19.14 -28.06 0.47
C GLU A 514 -19.14 -26.53 0.60
N GLN A 515 -18.37 -25.83 -0.25
CA GLN A 515 -18.28 -24.37 -0.20
C GLN A 515 -19.44 -23.68 -0.93
N TYR A 516 -19.94 -24.26 -2.03
CA TYR A 516 -20.90 -23.62 -2.93
C TYR A 516 -22.32 -24.19 -2.84
N GLY A 517 -22.48 -25.37 -2.26
CA GLY A 517 -23.79 -26.00 -2.12
C GLY A 517 -24.75 -25.20 -1.23
N ASN A 518 -25.98 -25.01 -1.72
CA ASN A 518 -27.06 -24.21 -1.15
C ASN A 518 -26.79 -22.69 -1.07
N LEU A 519 -25.76 -22.17 -1.74
CA LEU A 519 -25.55 -20.73 -1.80
C LEU A 519 -26.70 -20.04 -2.55
N PHE A 520 -27.13 -18.90 -2.01
CA PHE A 520 -28.08 -18.01 -2.66
C PHE A 520 -27.32 -16.90 -3.40
N GLY A 521 -27.62 -16.74 -4.69
CA GLY A 521 -26.77 -15.96 -5.58
C GLY A 521 -27.47 -15.52 -6.85
N MET A 522 -26.74 -14.75 -7.64
CA MET A 522 -27.13 -14.34 -8.98
C MET A 522 -26.27 -15.05 -10.01
N LEU A 523 -26.90 -15.55 -11.08
CA LEU A 523 -26.24 -16.04 -12.27
C LEU A 523 -26.25 -14.91 -13.31
N GLU A 524 -25.07 -14.56 -13.83
CA GLU A 524 -24.92 -13.54 -14.87
C GLU A 524 -24.01 -14.05 -15.99
N GLU A 525 -24.28 -13.64 -17.24
CA GLU A 525 -23.36 -13.89 -18.35
C GLU A 525 -22.00 -13.23 -18.03
N ARG A 526 -20.90 -13.96 -18.20
CA ARG A 526 -19.55 -13.46 -17.97
C ARG A 526 -18.96 -12.98 -19.29
N PRO A 527 -18.78 -11.67 -19.51
CA PRO A 527 -18.15 -11.17 -20.74
C PRO A 527 -16.70 -11.67 -20.83
N THR A 528 -16.39 -12.48 -21.83
CA THR A 528 -15.05 -13.01 -22.09
C THR A 528 -14.88 -13.44 -23.55
N ASP A 529 -13.63 -13.54 -23.99
CA ASP A 529 -13.17 -13.99 -25.30
C ASP A 529 -12.53 -15.41 -25.27
N LYS A 530 -12.58 -16.12 -24.13
CA LYS A 530 -11.87 -17.39 -23.90
C LYS A 530 -12.52 -18.63 -24.53
N ILE A 531 -13.78 -18.56 -24.97
CA ILE A 531 -14.43 -19.65 -25.70
C ILE A 531 -14.26 -19.40 -27.20
N GLY A 532 -13.94 -20.46 -27.96
CA GLY A 532 -13.54 -20.43 -29.36
C GLY A 532 -14.21 -19.35 -30.22
N LYS A 533 -13.43 -18.78 -31.15
CA LYS A 533 -13.60 -17.55 -31.96
C LYS A 533 -15.00 -17.19 -32.52
N ALA A 534 -16.02 -18.04 -32.41
CA ALA A 534 -17.30 -17.88 -33.07
C ALA A 534 -18.35 -17.03 -32.32
N LYS A 535 -18.25 -16.79 -30.99
CA LYS A 535 -19.29 -16.08 -30.23
C LYS A 535 -18.76 -15.29 -29.02
N VAL A 536 -18.24 -14.09 -29.26
CA VAL A 536 -17.82 -13.15 -28.20
C VAL A 536 -19.02 -12.28 -27.77
N PHE A 537 -19.05 -11.90 -26.48
CA PHE A 537 -20.10 -11.04 -25.91
C PHE A 537 -20.37 -9.79 -26.77
N ALA A 538 -21.65 -9.51 -27.05
CA ALA A 538 -22.11 -8.39 -27.88
C ALA A 538 -21.43 -8.25 -29.25
N GLY A 539 -20.97 -9.37 -29.84
CA GLY A 539 -20.31 -9.38 -31.15
C GLY A 539 -18.95 -8.67 -31.16
N ALA A 540 -18.34 -8.45 -29.99
CA ALA A 540 -17.01 -7.86 -29.89
C ALA A 540 -15.95 -8.79 -30.50
N LYS A 541 -14.78 -8.25 -30.84
CA LYS A 541 -13.63 -9.08 -31.21
C LYS A 541 -12.93 -9.61 -29.96
N ASP A 542 -12.74 -8.72 -28.99
CA ASP A 542 -11.95 -8.94 -27.77
C ASP A 542 -12.74 -8.38 -26.57
N ILE A 543 -12.57 -8.97 -25.38
CA ILE A 543 -13.11 -8.45 -24.12
C ILE A 543 -11.96 -8.18 -23.15
N GLU A 544 -11.60 -6.92 -22.98
CA GLU A 544 -10.40 -6.53 -22.23
C GLU A 544 -10.71 -6.15 -20.77
N LYS A 545 -9.75 -6.45 -19.88
CA LYS A 545 -9.67 -5.80 -18.55
C LYS A 545 -9.15 -4.37 -18.72
N SER A 546 -9.47 -3.49 -17.80
CA SER A 546 -9.03 -2.08 -17.85
C SER A 546 -7.52 -1.91 -18.00
N PHE A 547 -6.69 -2.64 -17.26
CA PHE A 547 -5.23 -2.50 -17.41
C PHE A 547 -4.73 -2.93 -18.81
N LYS A 548 -5.35 -3.95 -19.42
CA LYS A 548 -5.01 -4.39 -20.79
C LYS A 548 -5.43 -3.34 -21.81
N LEU A 549 -6.63 -2.77 -21.64
CA LEU A 549 -7.05 -1.63 -22.46
C LEU A 549 -6.05 -0.48 -22.34
N PHE A 550 -5.64 -0.10 -21.13
CA PHE A 550 -4.70 1.00 -20.94
C PHE A 550 -3.38 0.75 -21.65
N ASN A 551 -2.83 -0.46 -21.59
CA ASN A 551 -1.63 -0.80 -22.36
C ASN A 551 -1.86 -0.63 -23.87
N LYS A 552 -3.02 -1.01 -24.40
CA LYS A 552 -3.34 -0.78 -25.82
C LYS A 552 -3.47 0.70 -26.17
N LEU A 553 -4.02 1.52 -25.27
CA LEU A 553 -4.07 2.98 -25.43
C LEU A 553 -2.67 3.60 -25.39
N TYR A 554 -1.80 3.13 -24.50
CA TYR A 554 -0.41 3.57 -24.45
C TYR A 554 0.40 3.05 -25.63
N HIS A 555 0.09 1.89 -26.17
CA HIS A 555 0.86 1.29 -27.28
C HIS A 555 0.60 2.04 -28.60
N ASP A 556 -0.65 2.42 -28.86
CA ASP A 556 -1.05 2.90 -30.17
C ASP A 556 -2.27 3.82 -30.12
N HIS A 557 -2.09 5.07 -30.58
CA HIS A 557 -3.13 6.10 -30.67
C HIS A 557 -4.34 5.74 -31.56
N ASP A 558 -4.27 4.70 -32.40
CA ASP A 558 -5.41 4.24 -33.18
C ASP A 558 -6.44 3.46 -32.34
N ASN A 559 -6.07 3.05 -31.12
CA ASN A 559 -7.00 2.48 -30.15
C ASN A 559 -7.67 3.59 -29.34
N ARG A 560 -9.00 3.52 -29.18
CA ARG A 560 -9.75 4.54 -28.44
C ARG A 560 -10.95 3.98 -27.70
N VAL A 561 -11.36 4.68 -26.66
CA VAL A 561 -12.63 4.43 -25.96
C VAL A 561 -13.75 5.24 -26.61
N ASP A 562 -14.96 4.69 -26.68
CA ASP A 562 -16.15 5.49 -27.00
C ASP A 562 -16.43 6.48 -25.84
N GLN A 563 -15.95 7.71 -26.02
CA GLN A 563 -16.02 8.78 -25.02
C GLN A 563 -17.47 9.12 -24.62
N ARG A 564 -18.40 9.12 -25.59
CA ARG A 564 -19.81 9.49 -25.35
C ARG A 564 -20.52 8.40 -24.56
N GLU A 565 -20.31 7.14 -24.93
CA GLU A 565 -20.87 6.00 -24.21
C GLU A 565 -20.28 5.89 -22.79
N PHE A 566 -18.97 6.15 -22.65
CA PHE A 566 -18.31 6.22 -21.34
C PHE A 566 -18.92 7.32 -20.46
N ALA A 567 -19.06 8.55 -20.97
CA ALA A 567 -19.69 9.65 -20.23
C ALA A 567 -21.11 9.29 -19.77
N ARG A 568 -21.91 8.67 -20.66
CA ARG A 568 -23.27 8.21 -20.35
C ARG A 568 -23.27 7.14 -19.25
N ALA A 569 -22.39 6.14 -19.32
CA ALA A 569 -22.25 5.13 -18.28
C ALA A 569 -21.86 5.75 -16.91
N ARG A 570 -20.95 6.73 -16.90
CA ARG A 570 -20.52 7.40 -15.66
C ARG A 570 -21.60 8.32 -15.09
N MET A 571 -22.36 9.02 -15.93
CA MET A 571 -23.52 9.81 -15.47
C MET A 571 -24.64 8.91 -14.93
N PHE A 572 -24.80 7.72 -15.50
CA PHE A 572 -25.70 6.70 -14.97
C PHE A 572 -25.26 6.23 -13.57
N ASP A 573 -23.97 5.95 -13.37
CA ASP A 573 -23.42 5.56 -12.07
C ASP A 573 -23.65 6.63 -10.99
N LEU A 574 -23.47 7.90 -11.36
CA LEU A 574 -23.79 9.05 -10.52
C LEU A 574 -25.28 9.08 -10.15
N TRP A 575 -26.16 8.85 -11.12
CA TRP A 575 -27.62 8.85 -10.91
C TRP A 575 -28.05 7.78 -9.89
N ILE A 576 -27.55 6.55 -10.01
CA ILE A 576 -27.91 5.44 -9.10
C ILE A 576 -27.13 5.46 -7.76
N GLY A 577 -26.15 6.34 -7.61
CA GLY A 577 -25.34 6.48 -6.38
C GLY A 577 -24.34 5.34 -6.18
N ASP A 578 -23.75 4.82 -7.26
CA ASP A 578 -22.78 3.73 -7.24
C ASP A 578 -21.35 4.27 -7.01
N TRP A 579 -20.94 4.31 -5.73
CA TRP A 579 -19.69 4.97 -5.30
C TRP A 579 -18.43 4.13 -5.45
N SER A 580 -18.55 2.84 -5.72
CA SER A 580 -17.43 1.89 -5.64
C SER A 580 -16.72 1.65 -6.97
N LYS A 581 -16.97 2.46 -8.02
CA LYS A 581 -16.45 2.21 -9.37
C LYS A 581 -14.94 2.35 -9.46
N HIS A 582 -14.24 1.22 -9.37
CA HIS A 582 -12.82 1.08 -9.67
C HIS A 582 -12.61 0.36 -11.01
N GLU A 583 -11.36 0.28 -11.46
CA GLU A 583 -10.99 -0.21 -12.81
C GLU A 583 -11.43 -1.64 -13.10
N ASP A 584 -11.40 -2.56 -12.12
CA ASP A 584 -11.84 -3.96 -12.29
C ASP A 584 -13.37 -4.11 -12.38
N ASN A 585 -14.11 -3.04 -12.07
CA ASN A 585 -15.54 -2.98 -12.31
C ASN A 585 -15.86 -2.67 -13.78
N TRP A 586 -14.87 -2.61 -14.67
CA TRP A 586 -15.07 -2.43 -16.10
C TRP A 586 -14.47 -3.58 -16.89
N LYS A 587 -15.22 -4.02 -17.90
CA LYS A 587 -14.70 -4.71 -19.07
C LYS A 587 -14.88 -3.82 -20.28
N TRP A 588 -14.15 -4.11 -21.35
CA TRP A 588 -14.17 -3.29 -22.54
C TRP A 588 -14.34 -4.17 -23.76
N ALA A 589 -15.42 -3.97 -24.52
CA ALA A 589 -15.67 -4.66 -25.77
C ALA A 589 -14.95 -3.95 -26.91
N GLY A 590 -13.95 -4.62 -27.49
CA GLY A 590 -13.16 -4.09 -28.62
C GLY A 590 -13.80 -4.43 -29.96
N TYR A 591 -14.00 -3.41 -30.81
CA TYR A 591 -14.51 -3.54 -32.17
C TYR A 591 -13.47 -3.00 -33.17
N LYS A 592 -13.13 -3.79 -34.19
CA LYS A 592 -12.22 -3.35 -35.24
C LYS A 592 -12.83 -2.25 -36.09
N THR A 593 -12.00 -1.26 -36.40
CA THR A 593 -12.25 -0.21 -37.39
C THR A 593 -11.17 -0.28 -38.47
N ALA A 594 -11.20 0.63 -39.45
CA ALA A 594 -10.20 0.66 -40.52
C ALA A 594 -8.77 0.92 -40.01
N ASP A 595 -8.64 1.74 -38.95
CA ASP A 595 -7.34 2.23 -38.48
C ASP A 595 -6.88 1.58 -37.16
N GLY A 596 -7.82 1.07 -36.34
CA GLY A 596 -7.53 0.52 -35.01
C GLY A 596 -8.77 -0.09 -34.35
N GLU A 597 -8.84 -0.06 -33.02
CA GLU A 597 -9.97 -0.61 -32.26
C GLU A 597 -10.71 0.44 -31.43
N VAL A 598 -12.04 0.35 -31.44
CA VAL A 598 -12.91 1.16 -30.56
C VAL A 598 -13.43 0.29 -29.44
N TYR A 599 -13.27 0.76 -28.21
CA TYR A 599 -13.64 0.05 -26.99
C TYR A 599 -14.90 0.65 -26.38
N ARG A 600 -15.93 -0.19 -26.25
CA ARG A 600 -17.19 0.16 -25.58
C ARG A 600 -17.17 -0.31 -24.11
N PRO A 601 -17.65 0.50 -23.16
CA PRO A 601 -17.61 0.15 -21.75
C PRO A 601 -18.64 -0.93 -21.40
N ILE A 602 -18.24 -1.88 -20.56
CA ILE A 602 -19.10 -2.88 -19.93
C ILE A 602 -18.94 -2.75 -18.41
N PRO A 603 -19.75 -1.90 -17.74
CA PRO A 603 -19.70 -1.81 -16.29
C PRO A 603 -20.19 -3.11 -15.64
N ARG A 604 -19.55 -3.47 -14.54
CA ARG A 604 -19.80 -4.64 -13.70
C ARG A 604 -19.97 -4.21 -12.25
N ASP A 605 -20.29 -5.19 -11.42
CA ASP A 605 -20.26 -5.08 -9.96
C ASP A 605 -21.14 -3.93 -9.44
N ARG A 606 -22.45 -4.16 -9.44
CA ARG A 606 -23.47 -3.18 -9.04
C ARG A 606 -23.85 -3.31 -7.57
N ASP A 607 -22.99 -3.94 -6.76
CA ASP A 607 -23.24 -4.28 -5.36
C ASP A 607 -23.39 -3.02 -4.48
N HIS A 608 -22.82 -1.88 -4.90
CA HIS A 608 -22.88 -0.61 -4.16
C HIS A 608 -23.90 0.41 -4.69
N ALA A 609 -24.71 0.05 -5.69
CA ALA A 609 -25.85 0.86 -6.10
C ALA A 609 -26.82 1.07 -4.93
N PHE A 610 -27.36 2.28 -4.79
CA PHE A 610 -28.32 2.64 -3.74
C PHE A 610 -27.81 2.53 -2.30
N SER A 611 -26.49 2.57 -2.06
CA SER A 611 -25.90 2.41 -0.72
C SER A 611 -26.50 3.33 0.35
N ARG A 612 -26.85 2.78 1.53
CA ARG A 612 -27.48 3.52 2.64
C ARG A 612 -26.51 3.67 3.82
N TRP A 613 -26.12 4.91 4.11
CA TRP A 613 -25.18 5.28 5.18
C TRP A 613 -25.91 6.03 6.32
N ASP A 614 -26.76 5.31 7.05
CA ASP A 614 -27.50 5.83 8.20
C ASP A 614 -26.89 5.38 9.54
N GLY A 615 -27.32 6.02 10.64
CA GLY A 615 -26.71 5.85 11.96
C GLY A 615 -25.51 6.78 12.19
N ILE A 616 -25.10 6.94 13.45
CA ILE A 616 -24.10 7.95 13.84
C ILE A 616 -22.73 7.69 13.19
N ILE A 617 -22.24 6.44 13.24
CA ILE A 617 -20.89 6.11 12.73
C ILE A 617 -20.84 6.19 11.20
N PRO A 618 -21.77 5.57 10.44
CA PRO A 618 -21.79 5.68 8.99
C PRO A 618 -22.02 7.11 8.50
N TRP A 619 -22.84 7.91 9.19
CA TRP A 619 -23.03 9.32 8.88
C TRP A 619 -21.75 10.16 9.04
N LEU A 620 -20.94 9.89 10.09
CA LEU A 620 -19.62 10.51 10.25
C LEU A 620 -18.65 10.06 9.16
N ALA A 621 -18.70 8.78 8.78
CA ALA A 621 -17.86 8.21 7.73
C ALA A 621 -18.20 8.78 6.33
N ASP A 622 -19.46 9.07 6.05
CA ASP A 622 -20.00 9.67 4.81
C ASP A 622 -19.55 11.13 4.57
N ARG A 623 -18.79 11.74 5.50
CA ARG A 623 -18.23 13.08 5.29
C ARG A 623 -16.96 13.00 4.44
N GLU A 624 -16.69 14.01 3.62
CA GLU A 624 -15.48 14.06 2.77
C GLU A 624 -14.15 13.88 3.53
N TRP A 625 -14.14 14.22 4.82
CA TRP A 625 -12.98 14.09 5.71
C TRP A 625 -12.95 12.77 6.50
N GLY A 626 -14.05 12.01 6.53
CA GLY A 626 -14.18 10.73 7.23
C GLY A 626 -13.66 9.58 6.38
N MET A 627 -14.48 9.11 5.44
CA MET A 627 -14.07 8.20 4.38
C MET A 627 -14.14 8.93 3.03
N PRO A 628 -13.03 9.00 2.27
CA PRO A 628 -13.02 9.75 1.02
C PRO A 628 -13.88 9.11 -0.07
N ASN A 629 -14.25 7.83 0.09
CA ASN A 629 -15.04 7.03 -0.84
C ASN A 629 -16.27 6.43 -0.14
N GLY A 630 -17.37 7.15 -0.18
CA GLY A 630 -18.65 6.77 0.40
C GLY A 630 -19.62 7.92 0.23
N GLU A 631 -20.84 7.62 -0.21
CA GLU A 631 -21.93 8.60 -0.30
C GLU A 631 -23.25 7.90 0.03
N ASN A 632 -24.04 8.51 0.91
CA ASN A 632 -25.41 8.08 1.18
C ASN A 632 -26.33 8.31 -0.04
N PHE A 633 -27.07 7.28 -0.45
CA PHE A 633 -28.09 7.42 -1.48
C PHE A 633 -29.32 8.18 -0.96
N ALA A 634 -29.30 9.51 -1.13
CA ALA A 634 -30.40 10.42 -0.85
C ALA A 634 -30.99 11.01 -2.14
N GLU A 635 -32.13 11.72 -2.02
CA GLU A 635 -32.76 12.44 -3.15
C GLU A 635 -31.81 13.50 -3.74
N ARG A 636 -30.97 14.11 -2.89
CA ARG A 636 -29.92 15.05 -3.28
C ARG A 636 -28.56 14.45 -2.96
N ILE A 637 -27.62 14.56 -3.88
CA ILE A 637 -26.20 14.24 -3.67
C ILE A 637 -25.56 15.36 -2.85
N HIS A 638 -24.94 15.00 -1.74
CA HIS A 638 -24.24 15.93 -0.84
C HIS A 638 -22.72 15.88 -1.03
N GLY A 639 -22.16 14.68 -1.20
CA GLY A 639 -20.72 14.43 -1.39
C GLY A 639 -20.42 13.91 -2.79
N LEU A 640 -20.61 14.74 -3.82
CA LEU A 640 -20.34 14.36 -5.22
C LEU A 640 -18.89 13.87 -5.42
N ARG A 641 -17.93 14.54 -4.78
CA ARG A 641 -16.53 14.13 -4.79
C ARG A 641 -16.34 12.75 -4.16
N SER A 642 -17.01 12.46 -3.05
CA SER A 642 -16.90 11.17 -2.35
C SER A 642 -17.53 10.04 -3.17
N LEU A 643 -18.68 10.30 -3.79
CA LEU A 643 -19.36 9.39 -4.71
C LEU A 643 -18.46 8.99 -5.88
N MET A 644 -17.72 9.94 -6.47
CA MET A 644 -16.91 9.69 -7.66
C MET A 644 -15.42 9.44 -7.36
N TRP A 645 -15.05 9.32 -6.08
CA TRP A 645 -13.65 9.26 -5.64
C TRP A 645 -12.87 8.10 -6.25
N GLN A 646 -13.48 6.90 -6.30
CA GLN A 646 -12.80 5.68 -6.72
C GLN A 646 -12.40 5.74 -8.19
N ALA A 647 -13.28 6.26 -9.05
CA ALA A 647 -13.08 6.31 -10.48
C ALA A 647 -12.19 7.47 -10.94
N ARG A 648 -11.77 8.39 -10.05
CA ARG A 648 -11.08 9.63 -10.43
C ARG A 648 -9.90 9.44 -11.39
N HIS A 649 -9.15 8.35 -11.29
CA HIS A 649 -7.98 8.09 -12.14
C HIS A 649 -8.39 7.55 -13.51
N LEU A 650 -9.38 6.67 -13.55
CA LEU A 650 -9.99 6.18 -14.80
C LEU A 650 -10.66 7.35 -15.54
N ASP A 651 -11.51 8.10 -14.86
CA ASP A 651 -12.33 9.18 -15.45
C ASP A 651 -11.45 10.33 -15.98
N ARG A 652 -10.31 10.61 -15.34
CA ARG A 652 -9.34 11.62 -15.81
C ARG A 652 -8.50 11.17 -16.99
N PHE A 653 -8.23 9.86 -17.11
CA PHE A 653 -7.45 9.32 -18.23
C PHE A 653 -8.34 9.09 -19.45
N VAL A 654 -9.41 8.30 -19.27
CA VAL A 654 -10.33 7.95 -20.35
C VAL A 654 -11.14 9.18 -20.77
N GLY A 655 -11.72 9.93 -19.84
CA GLY A 655 -12.62 11.06 -20.16
C GLY A 655 -11.92 12.41 -20.41
N SER A 656 -10.62 12.44 -20.67
CA SER A 656 -9.83 13.68 -20.74
C SER A 656 -10.22 14.63 -21.88
N GLU A 657 -10.80 14.11 -22.97
CA GLU A 657 -11.22 14.88 -24.15
C GLU A 657 -12.59 15.55 -23.95
N LEU A 658 -13.44 14.98 -23.10
CA LEU A 658 -14.83 15.41 -22.93
C LEU A 658 -14.94 16.84 -22.37
N SER A 659 -15.70 17.68 -23.08
CA SER A 659 -16.05 19.03 -22.63
C SER A 659 -17.18 19.02 -21.61
N LYS A 660 -17.42 20.17 -20.96
CA LYS A 660 -18.57 20.36 -20.07
C LYS A 660 -19.90 20.03 -20.77
N ALA A 661 -20.01 20.42 -22.04
CA ALA A 661 -21.20 20.18 -22.84
C ALA A 661 -21.41 18.68 -23.07
N ASP A 662 -20.35 17.91 -23.30
CA ASP A 662 -20.46 16.46 -23.51
C ASP A 662 -20.96 15.73 -22.25
N TRP A 663 -20.44 16.09 -21.08
CA TRP A 663 -20.90 15.53 -19.80
C TRP A 663 -22.37 15.88 -19.51
N VAL A 664 -22.75 17.15 -19.73
CA VAL A 664 -24.15 17.60 -19.56
C VAL A 664 -25.08 16.93 -20.58
N ASN A 665 -24.63 16.75 -21.82
CA ASN A 665 -25.38 16.05 -22.85
C ASN A 665 -25.55 14.57 -22.51
N ALA A 666 -24.53 13.89 -21.99
CA ALA A 666 -24.64 12.50 -21.53
C ALA A 666 -25.69 12.34 -20.41
N ALA A 667 -25.76 13.31 -19.48
CA ALA A 667 -26.82 13.36 -18.48
C ALA A 667 -28.21 13.59 -19.10
N LYS A 668 -28.29 14.49 -20.09
CA LYS A 668 -29.53 14.78 -20.82
C LYS A 668 -30.04 13.56 -21.60
N GLU A 669 -29.16 12.81 -22.27
CA GLU A 669 -29.51 11.57 -22.97
C GLU A 669 -30.21 10.56 -22.04
N ILE A 670 -29.73 10.43 -20.80
CA ILE A 670 -30.34 9.56 -19.79
C ILE A 670 -31.73 10.07 -19.39
N GLN A 671 -31.87 11.38 -19.13
CA GLN A 671 -33.15 12.01 -18.78
C GLN A 671 -34.20 11.87 -19.89
N GLU A 672 -33.77 11.92 -21.15
CA GLU A 672 -34.65 11.79 -22.30
C GLU A 672 -35.06 10.34 -22.56
N ALA A 673 -34.14 9.39 -22.39
CA ALA A 673 -34.38 7.96 -22.62
C ALA A 673 -35.21 7.29 -21.51
N ILE A 674 -35.03 7.67 -20.25
CA ILE A 674 -35.66 7.00 -19.11
C ILE A 674 -36.90 7.77 -18.64
N LYS A 675 -38.08 7.15 -18.73
CA LYS A 675 -39.33 7.72 -18.22
C LYS A 675 -39.62 7.22 -16.80
N MET A 676 -40.52 7.91 -16.10
CA MET A 676 -40.93 7.57 -14.73
C MET A 676 -41.49 6.14 -14.61
N GLN A 677 -42.17 5.65 -15.65
CA GLN A 677 -42.66 4.27 -15.72
C GLN A 677 -41.52 3.26 -15.87
N ASP A 678 -40.44 3.59 -16.58
CA ASP A 678 -39.28 2.70 -16.72
C ASP A 678 -38.56 2.53 -15.38
N ILE A 679 -38.44 3.61 -14.60
CA ILE A 679 -37.91 3.56 -13.22
C ILE A 679 -38.78 2.64 -12.35
N THR A 680 -40.10 2.79 -12.45
CA THR A 680 -41.06 2.00 -11.67
C THR A 680 -40.94 0.51 -12.04
N ALA A 681 -40.93 0.18 -13.34
CA ALA A 681 -40.77 -1.18 -13.83
C ALA A 681 -39.41 -1.80 -13.42
N ALA A 682 -38.33 -1.04 -13.49
CA ALA A 682 -37.00 -1.49 -13.09
C ALA A 682 -36.92 -1.83 -11.59
N VAL A 683 -37.53 -1.02 -10.72
CA VAL A 683 -37.56 -1.31 -9.28
C VAL A 683 -38.42 -2.54 -8.97
N HIS A 684 -39.47 -2.78 -9.76
CA HIS A 684 -40.31 -3.99 -9.65
C HIS A 684 -39.62 -5.30 -10.09
N ASN A 685 -38.43 -5.25 -10.69
CA ASN A 685 -37.62 -6.46 -10.91
C ASN A 685 -37.02 -7.02 -9.62
N MET A 686 -36.99 -6.24 -8.53
CA MET A 686 -36.72 -6.81 -7.21
C MET A 686 -37.84 -7.79 -6.81
N PRO A 687 -37.56 -8.80 -5.97
CA PRO A 687 -38.62 -9.68 -5.46
C PRO A 687 -39.76 -8.85 -4.82
N ALA A 688 -41.02 -9.23 -5.06
CA ALA A 688 -42.18 -8.44 -4.63
C ALA A 688 -42.18 -8.08 -3.13
N ALA A 689 -41.72 -9.00 -2.28
CA ALA A 689 -41.60 -8.78 -0.83
C ALA A 689 -40.60 -7.66 -0.44
N ILE A 690 -39.64 -7.36 -1.32
CA ILE A 690 -38.61 -6.33 -1.13
C ILE A 690 -39.11 -4.96 -1.58
N TYR A 691 -39.93 -4.91 -2.64
CA TYR A 691 -40.50 -3.66 -3.15
C TYR A 691 -41.23 -2.87 -2.06
N ASP A 692 -42.02 -3.57 -1.25
CA ASP A 692 -42.79 -2.96 -0.16
C ASP A 692 -41.92 -2.39 0.97
N LYS A 693 -40.72 -2.93 1.18
CA LYS A 693 -39.80 -2.52 2.25
C LYS A 693 -38.97 -1.30 1.87
N ASP A 694 -38.23 -1.42 0.78
CA ASP A 694 -37.21 -0.43 0.38
C ASP A 694 -37.41 0.07 -1.07
N GLY A 695 -38.10 -0.69 -1.92
CA GLY A 695 -38.29 -0.36 -3.34
C GLY A 695 -38.99 0.99 -3.56
N ARG A 696 -40.08 1.26 -2.82
CA ARG A 696 -40.78 2.57 -2.88
C ARG A 696 -39.88 3.76 -2.58
N GLU A 697 -38.97 3.61 -1.61
CA GLU A 697 -38.04 4.68 -1.25
C GLU A 697 -36.98 4.88 -2.34
N ILE A 698 -36.43 3.79 -2.88
CA ILE A 698 -35.44 3.80 -3.97
C ILE A 698 -36.05 4.43 -5.23
N GLU A 699 -37.25 4.01 -5.60
CA GLU A 699 -38.00 4.56 -6.73
C GLU A 699 -38.18 6.08 -6.61
N ARG A 700 -38.66 6.55 -5.45
CA ARG A 700 -38.82 7.99 -5.18
C ARG A 700 -37.50 8.75 -5.30
N LYS A 701 -36.41 8.20 -4.75
CA LYS A 701 -35.07 8.83 -4.84
C LYS A 701 -34.54 8.86 -6.28
N LEU A 702 -34.70 7.79 -7.04
CA LEU A 702 -34.33 7.74 -8.46
C LEU A 702 -35.08 8.80 -9.27
N LYS A 703 -36.40 8.89 -9.06
CA LYS A 703 -37.27 9.90 -9.70
C LYS A 703 -36.89 11.33 -9.33
N ALA A 704 -36.47 11.58 -8.09
CA ALA A 704 -35.97 12.89 -7.67
C ALA A 704 -34.61 13.23 -8.33
N ARG A 705 -33.65 12.29 -8.25
CA ARG A 705 -32.28 12.51 -8.72
C ARG A 705 -32.17 12.71 -10.23
N ILE A 706 -33.01 12.03 -11.02
CA ILE A 706 -32.92 12.14 -12.47
C ILE A 706 -33.15 13.58 -12.95
N GLY A 707 -33.96 14.37 -12.25
CA GLY A 707 -34.22 15.78 -12.61
C GLY A 707 -32.99 16.70 -12.51
N ASP A 708 -32.12 16.46 -11.53
CA ASP A 708 -30.93 17.27 -11.27
C ASP A 708 -29.65 16.74 -11.98
N LEU A 709 -29.77 15.71 -12.81
CA LEU A 709 -28.61 14.98 -13.34
C LEU A 709 -27.64 15.86 -14.16
N GLN A 710 -28.16 16.77 -14.98
CA GLN A 710 -27.34 17.73 -15.74
C GLN A 710 -26.53 18.68 -14.84
N LYS A 711 -27.10 19.10 -13.71
CA LYS A 711 -26.41 19.94 -12.73
C LYS A 711 -25.23 19.18 -12.12
N TYR A 712 -25.46 17.93 -11.70
CA TYR A 712 -24.38 17.11 -11.15
C TYR A 712 -23.30 16.78 -12.17
N ALA A 713 -23.66 16.60 -13.45
CA ALA A 713 -22.70 16.44 -14.53
C ALA A 713 -21.76 17.65 -14.65
N ALA A 714 -22.31 18.87 -14.60
CA ALA A 714 -21.53 20.10 -14.64
C ALA A 714 -20.62 20.28 -13.40
N GLU A 715 -21.13 19.97 -12.20
CA GLU A 715 -20.35 20.00 -10.96
C GLU A 715 -19.21 18.96 -10.99
N TYR A 716 -19.47 17.77 -11.53
CA TYR A 716 -18.48 16.70 -11.65
C TYR A 716 -17.38 17.05 -12.66
N TYR A 717 -17.76 17.59 -13.83
CA TYR A 717 -16.81 18.10 -14.81
C TYR A 717 -15.86 19.14 -14.20
N ALA A 718 -16.36 20.05 -13.35
CA ALA A 718 -15.50 21.05 -12.70
C ALA A 718 -14.42 20.43 -11.79
N LEU A 719 -14.65 19.23 -11.25
CA LEU A 719 -13.63 18.48 -10.50
C LEU A 719 -12.55 17.90 -11.44
N LEU A 720 -12.95 17.43 -12.63
CA LEU A 720 -12.05 16.85 -13.62
C LEU A 720 -11.22 17.90 -14.37
N ALA A 721 -11.84 19.01 -14.75
CA ALA A 721 -11.27 20.01 -15.67
C ALA A 721 -10.19 20.90 -15.04
N LYS A 722 -10.04 20.90 -13.72
CA LYS A 722 -9.11 21.81 -13.02
C LYS A 722 -7.64 21.60 -13.39
N GLU A 723 -7.26 20.34 -13.55
CA GLU A 723 -5.95 19.88 -13.99
C GLU A 723 -6.25 18.79 -15.02
N VAL A 724 -5.69 18.84 -16.23
CA VAL A 724 -5.99 17.85 -17.27
C VAL A 724 -4.71 17.28 -17.84
N ASP A 725 -4.66 15.96 -17.92
CA ASP A 725 -3.56 15.20 -18.52
C ASP A 725 -4.02 14.81 -19.94
N VAL A 726 -3.33 15.32 -20.96
CA VAL A 726 -3.46 14.92 -22.36
C VAL A 726 -2.32 13.94 -22.61
N VAL A 727 -2.67 12.70 -22.93
CA VAL A 727 -1.73 11.58 -22.98
C VAL A 727 -1.67 11.06 -24.42
N GLY A 728 -0.47 11.00 -24.98
CA GLY A 728 -0.18 10.34 -26.26
C GLY A 728 -0.08 8.82 -26.11
N SER A 729 0.69 8.22 -27.00
CA SER A 729 1.00 6.79 -27.05
C SER A 729 2.52 6.59 -27.19
N ASN A 730 2.99 5.35 -27.36
CA ASN A 730 4.39 5.05 -27.66
C ASN A 730 4.66 5.10 -29.18
N LYS A 731 3.78 5.75 -29.94
CA LYS A 731 3.99 6.16 -31.34
C LYS A 731 4.20 7.68 -31.38
N ALA A 732 4.72 8.17 -32.49
CA ALA A 732 4.95 9.60 -32.69
C ALA A 732 3.64 10.39 -32.83
N GLU A 733 3.44 11.37 -31.96
CA GLU A 733 2.33 12.32 -31.98
C GLU A 733 2.78 13.77 -32.16
N TYR A 734 1.95 14.53 -32.86
CA TYR A 734 2.09 15.98 -33.00
C TYR A 734 1.09 16.69 -32.09
N PHE A 735 1.57 17.25 -30.99
CA PHE A 735 0.81 18.06 -30.04
C PHE A 735 0.81 19.53 -30.49
N LYS A 736 -0.30 19.98 -31.08
CA LYS A 736 -0.50 21.39 -31.45
C LYS A 736 -1.26 22.13 -30.37
N VAL A 737 -0.63 23.16 -29.80
CA VAL A 737 -1.15 23.97 -28.70
C VAL A 737 -1.29 25.43 -29.14
N MET A 738 -2.53 25.92 -29.21
CA MET A 738 -2.82 27.32 -29.56
C MET A 738 -3.30 28.09 -28.34
N ARG A 739 -2.57 29.14 -27.94
CA ARG A 739 -2.99 30.13 -26.96
C ARG A 739 -3.82 31.22 -27.64
N GLU A 740 -5.11 31.26 -27.33
CA GLU A 740 -6.06 32.21 -27.91
C GLU A 740 -6.03 33.54 -27.14
N ALA A 741 -6.39 34.65 -27.79
CA ALA A 741 -6.31 36.00 -27.21
C ALA A 741 -7.14 36.21 -25.94
N ASN A 742 -8.20 35.40 -25.75
CA ASN A 742 -9.05 35.41 -24.55
C ASN A 742 -8.49 34.56 -23.39
N GLY A 743 -7.31 33.96 -23.55
CA GLY A 743 -6.65 33.10 -22.57
C GLY A 743 -7.06 31.63 -22.60
N GLN A 744 -7.96 31.24 -23.51
CA GLN A 744 -8.25 29.84 -23.77
C GLN A 744 -7.04 29.16 -24.43
N VAL A 745 -6.91 27.85 -24.19
CA VAL A 745 -5.86 27.03 -24.81
C VAL A 745 -6.53 25.91 -25.58
N ARG A 746 -6.31 25.84 -26.89
CA ARG A 746 -6.76 24.73 -27.73
C ARG A 746 -5.62 23.73 -27.90
N VAL A 747 -5.91 22.46 -27.64
CA VAL A 747 -4.97 21.36 -27.83
C VAL A 747 -5.56 20.39 -28.84
N ASN A 748 -4.79 20.14 -29.90
CA ASN A 748 -5.07 19.11 -30.90
C ASN A 748 -3.90 18.13 -30.97
N VAL A 749 -4.18 16.85 -31.10
CA VAL A 749 -3.15 15.81 -31.28
C VAL A 749 -3.36 15.09 -32.61
N TYR A 750 -2.29 14.98 -33.39
CA TYR A 750 -2.26 14.36 -34.72
C TYR A 750 -1.16 13.30 -34.79
N ASN A 751 -1.11 12.54 -35.89
CA ASN A 751 0.08 11.76 -36.23
C ASN A 751 1.21 12.68 -36.70
N VAL A 752 2.46 12.24 -36.56
CA VAL A 752 3.62 12.89 -37.16
C VAL A 752 3.82 12.38 -38.59
N SER A 753 3.87 13.29 -39.57
CA SER A 753 4.23 12.95 -40.95
C SER A 753 5.67 12.45 -41.04
N LYS A 754 5.84 11.23 -41.54
CA LYS A 754 7.16 10.60 -41.74
C LYS A 754 8.07 11.34 -42.73
N GLN A 755 7.52 12.21 -43.58
CA GLN A 755 8.28 12.90 -44.62
C GLN A 755 8.95 14.18 -44.13
N ASN A 756 8.31 14.92 -43.22
CA ASN A 756 8.71 16.28 -42.86
C ASN A 756 8.46 16.67 -41.39
N ARG A 757 8.08 15.70 -40.53
CA ARG A 757 7.76 15.91 -39.11
C ARG A 757 6.67 16.97 -38.85
N GLN A 758 5.79 17.20 -39.82
CA GLN A 758 4.61 18.08 -39.67
C GLN A 758 3.39 17.29 -39.21
N ALA A 759 2.38 17.97 -38.68
CA ALA A 759 1.11 17.34 -38.31
C ALA A 759 0.42 16.71 -39.53
N ASP A 760 0.11 15.42 -39.47
CA ASP A 760 -0.79 14.78 -40.42
C ASP A 760 -2.24 15.11 -40.04
N THR A 761 -2.78 16.13 -40.71
CA THR A 761 -4.14 16.62 -40.45
C THR A 761 -5.26 15.72 -41.01
N ALA A 762 -4.94 14.59 -41.64
CA ALA A 762 -5.94 13.64 -42.14
C ALA A 762 -6.82 13.06 -41.02
N LYS A 763 -6.29 12.97 -39.80
CA LYS A 763 -6.99 12.41 -38.63
C LYS A 763 -6.58 13.15 -37.36
N ILE A 764 -7.56 13.40 -36.49
CA ILE A 764 -7.37 13.99 -35.17
C ILE A 764 -7.57 12.89 -34.12
N TYR A 765 -6.60 12.75 -33.22
CA TYR A 765 -6.62 11.75 -32.14
C TYR A 765 -7.13 12.32 -30.83
N TYR A 766 -6.97 13.63 -30.61
CA TYR A 766 -7.49 14.34 -29.45
C TYR A 766 -7.79 15.79 -29.83
N GLN A 767 -8.92 16.32 -29.37
CA GLN A 767 -9.24 17.74 -29.51
C GLN A 767 -9.99 18.30 -28.30
N ARG A 768 -9.44 19.35 -27.69
CA ARG A 768 -10.15 20.08 -26.63
C ARG A 768 -9.76 21.55 -26.55
N VAL A 769 -10.73 22.41 -26.25
CA VAL A 769 -10.51 23.82 -25.87
C VAL A 769 -10.69 23.95 -24.37
N PHE A 770 -9.69 24.51 -23.70
CA PHE A 770 -9.66 24.70 -22.26
C PHE A 770 -9.88 26.17 -21.89
N ASP A 771 -10.73 26.40 -20.89
CA ASP A 771 -11.04 27.74 -20.40
C ASP A 771 -10.28 28.05 -19.10
N PRO A 772 -9.62 29.22 -18.97
CA PRO A 772 -8.83 29.57 -17.78
C PRO A 772 -9.68 29.75 -16.51
N SER A 773 -10.99 29.92 -16.62
CA SER A 773 -11.90 29.93 -15.47
C SER A 773 -12.17 28.53 -14.91
N GLU A 774 -11.98 27.49 -15.73
CA GLU A 774 -12.25 26.09 -15.39
C GLU A 774 -10.96 25.29 -15.15
N THR A 775 -9.94 25.52 -15.99
CA THR A 775 -8.69 24.77 -16.05
C THR A 775 -7.50 25.62 -15.63
N ARG A 776 -6.68 25.11 -14.71
CA ARG A 776 -5.47 25.79 -14.21
C ARG A 776 -4.19 25.25 -14.81
N GLU A 777 -4.19 23.98 -15.22
CA GLU A 777 -3.00 23.29 -15.70
C GLU A 777 -3.38 22.23 -16.73
N ILE A 778 -2.65 22.21 -17.85
CA ILE A 778 -2.69 21.17 -18.88
C ILE A 778 -1.31 20.48 -18.89
N ARG A 779 -1.29 19.16 -18.85
CA ARG A 779 -0.06 18.35 -18.95
C ARG A 779 -0.11 17.54 -20.23
N LEU A 780 0.82 17.76 -21.12
CA LEU A 780 1.01 16.99 -22.35
C LEU A 780 2.04 15.91 -22.04
N ASN A 781 1.68 14.65 -22.29
CA ASN A 781 2.54 13.49 -22.01
C ASN A 781 2.80 12.76 -23.33
N GLY A 782 4.04 12.76 -23.81
CA GLY A 782 4.44 12.10 -25.06
C GLY A 782 4.79 10.61 -24.92
N LEU A 783 5.16 10.18 -23.72
CA LEU A 783 5.49 8.78 -23.39
C LEU A 783 6.78 8.29 -24.03
N GLY A 784 6.74 7.64 -25.19
CA GLY A 784 7.90 6.92 -25.74
C GLY A 784 8.03 6.99 -27.27
N GLY A 785 7.11 7.68 -27.95
CA GLY A 785 7.25 7.98 -29.37
C GLY A 785 8.16 9.18 -29.62
N ASP A 786 8.59 9.39 -30.87
CA ASP A 786 9.36 10.57 -31.28
C ASP A 786 8.39 11.71 -31.60
N ASP A 787 8.02 12.48 -30.58
CA ASP A 787 6.92 13.43 -30.62
C ASP A 787 7.31 14.84 -31.08
N VAL A 788 6.30 15.61 -31.47
CA VAL A 788 6.45 17.04 -31.77
C VAL A 788 5.48 17.86 -30.94
N PHE A 789 6.00 18.77 -30.12
CA PHE A 789 5.22 19.73 -29.35
C PHE A 789 5.35 21.12 -29.98
N ASP A 790 4.26 21.66 -30.51
CA ASP A 790 4.19 22.96 -31.17
C ASP A 790 3.26 23.91 -30.40
N VAL A 791 3.84 24.86 -29.67
CA VAL A 791 3.11 25.84 -28.85
C VAL A 791 3.16 27.21 -29.51
N GLN A 792 1.99 27.77 -29.83
CA GLN A 792 1.86 29.03 -30.57
C GLN A 792 0.77 29.93 -29.97
N GLY A 793 0.70 31.16 -30.49
CA GLY A 793 -0.36 32.12 -30.18
C GLY A 793 0.06 33.20 -29.19
N LYS A 794 -0.79 34.22 -29.04
CA LYS A 794 -0.53 35.38 -28.19
C LYS A 794 -1.71 35.64 -27.28
N SER A 795 -1.43 35.81 -25.99
CA SER A 795 -2.47 36.10 -25.00
C SER A 795 -2.00 37.03 -23.87
N GLU A 796 -2.95 37.74 -23.26
CA GLU A 796 -2.70 38.53 -22.05
C GLU A 796 -2.40 37.65 -20.83
N GLN A 797 -3.12 36.54 -20.70
CA GLN A 797 -3.01 35.55 -19.63
C GLN A 797 -3.33 34.17 -20.22
N SER A 798 -2.75 33.09 -19.70
CA SER A 798 -3.00 31.76 -20.25
C SER A 798 -2.96 30.69 -19.17
N ILE A 799 -3.51 29.52 -19.51
CA ILE A 799 -3.38 28.30 -18.71
C ILE A 799 -1.92 27.82 -18.72
N LEU A 800 -1.44 27.31 -17.59
CA LEU A 800 -0.14 26.67 -17.48
C LEU A 800 -0.13 25.37 -18.29
N VAL A 801 0.83 25.24 -19.21
CA VAL A 801 1.09 24.03 -20.00
C VAL A 801 2.40 23.40 -19.51
N ARG A 802 2.35 22.12 -19.14
CA ARG A 802 3.54 21.30 -18.89
C ARG A 802 3.73 20.33 -20.04
N ILE A 803 4.93 20.26 -20.58
CA ILE A 803 5.34 19.23 -21.54
C ILE A 803 6.17 18.21 -20.76
N ILE A 804 5.70 16.97 -20.73
CA ILE A 804 6.40 15.81 -20.17
C ILE A 804 6.67 14.92 -21.39
N SER A 805 7.82 15.13 -22.01
CA SER A 805 8.13 14.61 -23.35
C SER A 805 8.17 13.09 -23.32
N GLY A 806 9.04 12.52 -22.48
CA GLY A 806 9.08 11.10 -22.21
C GLY A 806 10.46 10.52 -22.51
N GLY A 807 10.50 9.39 -23.22
CA GLY A 807 11.74 8.68 -23.56
C GLY A 807 12.12 8.72 -25.04
N GLY A 808 11.34 9.36 -25.92
CA GLY A 808 11.59 9.43 -27.36
C GLY A 808 12.51 10.57 -27.79
N ASP A 809 12.85 10.62 -29.08
CA ASP A 809 13.61 11.72 -29.71
C ASP A 809 12.67 12.89 -30.05
N ASP A 810 12.32 13.67 -29.01
CA ASP A 810 11.23 14.65 -29.06
C ASP A 810 11.66 16.05 -29.52
N TYR A 811 10.77 16.72 -30.26
CA TYR A 811 10.97 18.07 -30.83
C TYR A 811 10.01 19.05 -30.18
N ILE A 812 10.53 20.08 -29.53
CA ILE A 812 9.72 21.05 -28.77
C ILE A 812 9.95 22.46 -29.30
N SER A 813 8.89 23.10 -29.81
CA SER A 813 8.86 24.48 -30.25
C SER A 813 7.84 25.28 -29.43
N ASP A 814 8.26 26.43 -28.88
CA ASP A 814 7.33 27.38 -28.24
C ASP A 814 7.57 28.79 -28.78
N GLN A 815 6.69 29.19 -29.70
CA GLN A 815 6.66 30.52 -30.31
C GLN A 815 5.55 31.40 -29.73
N SER A 816 4.99 31.02 -28.57
CA SER A 816 3.91 31.74 -27.93
C SER A 816 4.37 32.93 -27.08
N GLU A 817 3.45 33.85 -26.80
CA GLU A 817 3.71 35.04 -25.97
C GLU A 817 2.58 35.23 -24.94
N VAL A 818 2.92 35.25 -23.64
CA VAL A 818 1.97 35.52 -22.55
C VAL A 818 2.44 36.70 -21.71
N ARG A 819 1.64 37.77 -21.63
CA ARG A 819 2.05 39.02 -20.95
C ARG A 819 2.04 38.96 -19.42
N LYS A 820 1.13 38.19 -18.81
CA LYS A 820 0.93 38.13 -17.35
C LYS A 820 1.07 36.71 -16.82
N GLY A 821 1.62 36.58 -15.60
CA GLY A 821 1.59 35.31 -14.83
C GLY A 821 2.91 34.53 -14.75
N GLY A 822 4.00 35.02 -15.33
CA GLY A 822 5.26 34.29 -15.45
C GLY A 822 5.19 33.22 -16.55
N LYS A 823 6.23 32.38 -16.67
CA LYS A 823 6.34 31.34 -17.71
C LYS A 823 5.19 30.33 -17.59
N GLN A 824 4.36 30.24 -18.62
CA GLN A 824 3.22 29.36 -18.77
C GLN A 824 3.52 28.11 -19.60
N THR A 825 4.74 27.92 -20.07
CA THR A 825 5.20 26.65 -20.64
C THR A 825 6.37 26.11 -19.82
N LEU A 826 6.20 24.94 -19.20
CA LEU A 826 7.22 24.27 -18.42
C LEU A 826 7.55 22.91 -19.05
N ILE A 827 8.81 22.71 -19.42
CA ILE A 827 9.28 21.53 -20.16
C ILE A 827 10.05 20.60 -19.23
N TYR A 828 9.67 19.32 -19.24
CA TYR A 828 10.31 18.24 -18.50
C TYR A 828 10.85 17.25 -19.52
N GLU A 829 12.10 17.45 -19.90
CA GLU A 829 12.83 16.67 -20.91
C GLU A 829 14.02 15.97 -20.25
N LYS A 830 14.11 14.64 -20.44
CA LYS A 830 15.16 13.79 -19.88
C LYS A 830 16.39 13.74 -20.79
N ASP A 831 16.23 13.92 -22.10
CA ASP A 831 17.33 13.93 -23.06
C ASP A 831 18.32 15.06 -22.70
N PRO A 832 19.62 14.76 -22.49
CA PRO A 832 20.63 15.78 -22.27
C PRO A 832 20.86 16.74 -23.47
N ASN A 833 20.47 16.37 -24.68
CA ASN A 833 20.66 17.13 -25.92
C ASN A 833 19.35 17.31 -26.72
N PRO A 834 18.33 17.98 -26.17
CA PRO A 834 17.00 17.97 -26.76
C PRO A 834 16.84 18.91 -27.96
N HIS A 835 15.90 18.58 -28.85
CA HIS A 835 15.56 19.39 -30.03
C HIS A 835 14.60 20.53 -29.67
N HIS A 836 15.15 21.66 -29.23
CA HIS A 836 14.40 22.79 -28.68
C HIS A 836 14.46 24.06 -29.54
N GLU A 837 13.29 24.60 -29.90
CA GLU A 837 13.11 25.94 -30.47
C GLU A 837 12.26 26.81 -29.53
N LEU A 838 12.89 27.30 -28.46
CA LEU A 838 12.18 27.97 -27.37
C LEU A 838 12.25 29.50 -27.48
N GLY A 839 11.08 30.13 -27.56
CA GLY A 839 10.92 31.57 -27.36
C GLY A 839 11.02 31.98 -25.90
N SER A 840 10.63 33.22 -25.60
CA SER A 840 10.73 33.73 -24.23
C SER A 840 9.75 33.08 -23.26
N GLU A 841 8.65 32.48 -23.71
CA GLU A 841 7.59 31.99 -22.81
C GLU A 841 7.93 30.66 -22.10
N ALA A 842 8.78 29.84 -22.71
CA ALA A 842 9.13 28.52 -22.21
C ALA A 842 10.25 28.51 -21.17
N ARG A 843 10.20 27.51 -20.30
CA ARG A 843 11.28 27.19 -19.36
C ARG A 843 11.45 25.68 -19.23
N GLU A 844 12.66 25.23 -19.49
CA GLU A 844 13.10 23.88 -19.15
C GLU A 844 13.27 23.72 -17.63
N VAL A 845 12.70 22.66 -17.09
CA VAL A 845 12.73 22.30 -15.67
C VAL A 845 13.60 21.07 -15.51
N LYS A 846 14.67 21.17 -14.72
CA LYS A 846 15.56 20.06 -14.36
C LYS A 846 15.21 19.54 -12.96
N PRO A 847 14.22 18.65 -12.80
CA PRO A 847 13.86 18.07 -11.51
C PRO A 847 15.02 17.24 -10.91
N THR A 848 15.01 17.11 -9.58
CA THR A 848 15.96 16.25 -8.85
C THR A 848 15.52 14.79 -8.74
N ASP A 849 14.33 14.47 -9.26
CA ASP A 849 13.66 13.19 -9.16
C ASP A 849 13.17 12.82 -10.56
N GLU A 850 13.62 11.66 -11.06
CA GLU A 850 13.41 11.24 -12.44
C GLU A 850 11.93 10.96 -12.75
N ARG A 851 11.10 10.70 -11.72
CA ARG A 851 9.66 10.45 -11.89
C ARG A 851 8.89 11.62 -12.50
N TYR A 852 9.48 12.81 -12.55
CA TYR A 852 8.88 14.00 -13.17
C TYR A 852 8.93 13.98 -14.70
N TYR A 853 9.81 13.15 -15.28
CA TYR A 853 9.91 12.97 -16.73
C TYR A 853 8.96 11.88 -17.25
N GLU A 854 8.12 11.34 -16.38
CA GLU A 854 7.33 10.15 -16.69
C GLU A 854 5.87 10.35 -16.28
N TYR A 855 4.96 9.80 -17.10
CA TYR A 855 3.55 9.81 -16.81
C TYR A 855 3.18 8.78 -15.73
N ASP A 856 2.48 9.24 -14.69
CA ASP A 856 1.85 8.39 -13.67
C ASP A 856 0.35 8.70 -13.60
N ARG A 857 -0.46 7.81 -14.20
CA ARG A 857 -1.92 7.89 -14.20
C ARG A 857 -2.51 8.00 -12.79
N ASN A 858 -1.86 7.43 -11.78
CA ASN A 858 -2.34 7.38 -10.41
C ASN A 858 -1.84 8.55 -9.53
N ALA A 859 -1.11 9.51 -10.10
CA ALA A 859 -0.50 10.62 -9.35
C ALA A 859 -1.51 11.61 -8.74
N PHE A 860 -2.70 11.76 -9.34
CA PHE A 860 -3.67 12.77 -8.92
C PHE A 860 -4.23 12.50 -7.51
N LYS A 861 -4.20 13.53 -6.66
CA LYS A 861 -4.77 13.50 -5.31
C LYS A 861 -5.56 14.78 -5.06
N TYR A 862 -6.76 14.64 -4.50
CA TYR A 862 -7.53 15.80 -4.08
C TYR A 862 -6.94 16.45 -2.82
N ASN A 863 -7.18 17.76 -2.67
CA ASN A 863 -6.97 18.46 -1.41
C ASN A 863 -7.89 17.90 -0.32
N THR A 864 -7.40 17.72 0.90
CA THR A 864 -8.20 17.20 2.02
C THR A 864 -8.15 18.16 3.21
N TYR A 865 -9.10 17.98 4.11
CA TYR A 865 -9.09 18.60 5.43
C TYR A 865 -9.50 17.55 6.46
N LEU A 866 -9.04 17.69 7.71
CA LEU A 866 -9.38 16.80 8.80
C LEU A 866 -9.67 17.64 10.05
N PRO A 867 -10.95 17.76 10.46
CA PRO A 867 -11.29 18.34 11.75
C PRO A 867 -11.04 17.34 12.88
N VAL A 868 -10.57 17.84 14.03
CA VAL A 868 -10.32 17.05 15.24
C VAL A 868 -10.94 17.77 16.42
N ALA A 869 -11.70 17.06 17.24
CA ALA A 869 -12.21 17.52 18.52
C ALA A 869 -11.85 16.51 19.60
N LEU A 870 -11.17 16.97 20.66
CA LEU A 870 -10.71 16.13 21.76
C LEU A 870 -11.14 16.75 23.08
N LEU A 871 -11.57 15.89 24.01
CA LEU A 871 -11.81 16.24 25.40
C LEU A 871 -10.70 15.61 26.24
N ASN A 872 -9.93 16.43 26.93
CA ASN A 872 -8.81 15.99 27.76
C ASN A 872 -9.08 16.37 29.23
N TYR A 873 -8.57 15.56 30.17
CA TYR A 873 -8.57 15.91 31.59
C TYR A 873 -7.16 15.78 32.15
N ASN A 874 -6.72 16.77 32.91
CA ASN A 874 -5.58 16.61 33.80
C ASN A 874 -5.73 17.46 35.08
N PRO A 875 -5.02 17.12 36.17
CA PRO A 875 -5.14 17.84 37.43
C PRO A 875 -4.78 19.34 37.36
N PHE A 876 -3.96 19.76 36.39
CA PHE A 876 -3.43 21.12 36.30
C PHE A 876 -4.35 22.10 35.57
N THR A 877 -5.00 21.63 34.50
CA THR A 877 -5.89 22.43 33.65
C THR A 877 -7.37 22.03 33.81
N GLY A 878 -7.66 20.92 34.50
CA GLY A 878 -9.00 20.35 34.61
C GLY A 878 -9.44 19.70 33.30
N PHE A 879 -10.74 19.72 33.02
CA PHE A 879 -11.25 19.39 31.69
C PHE A 879 -10.88 20.49 30.70
N ALA A 880 -10.39 20.08 29.53
CA ALA A 880 -10.06 20.97 28.43
C ALA A 880 -10.69 20.45 27.13
N VAL A 881 -11.32 21.35 26.38
CA VAL A 881 -11.80 21.07 25.03
C VAL A 881 -10.76 21.58 24.05
N HIS A 882 -10.29 20.69 23.18
CA HIS A 882 -9.38 21.01 22.10
C HIS A 882 -10.11 20.84 20.77
N GLY A 883 -10.05 21.86 19.93
CA GLY A 883 -10.55 21.83 18.56
C GLY A 883 -9.42 22.15 17.59
N GLY A 884 -9.35 21.43 16.48
CA GLY A 884 -8.34 21.66 15.45
C GLY A 884 -8.81 21.27 14.06
N ILE A 885 -8.12 21.79 13.04
CA ILE A 885 -8.32 21.43 11.65
C ILE A 885 -6.98 21.40 10.92
N THR A 886 -6.76 20.34 10.15
CA THR A 886 -5.58 20.19 9.30
C THR A 886 -5.99 20.21 7.85
N PHE A 887 -5.48 21.17 7.07
CA PHE A 887 -5.62 21.22 5.61
C PHE A 887 -4.39 20.61 4.93
N THR A 888 -4.61 19.68 4.00
CA THR A 888 -3.55 19.10 3.16
C THR A 888 -3.79 19.50 1.71
N ARG A 889 -2.82 20.20 1.13
CA ARG A 889 -2.85 20.63 -0.28
C ARG A 889 -1.96 19.76 -1.15
N GLN A 890 -2.44 19.41 -2.32
CA GLN A 890 -1.76 18.61 -3.34
C GLN A 890 -1.32 19.50 -4.51
N ARG A 891 -0.20 19.15 -5.16
CA ARG A 891 0.32 19.79 -6.38
C ARG A 891 1.15 18.78 -7.18
N PHE A 892 1.31 19.04 -8.48
CA PHE A 892 2.15 18.25 -9.38
C PHE A 892 3.54 17.97 -8.78
N GLY A 893 3.96 16.70 -8.86
CA GLY A 893 5.29 16.23 -8.46
C GLY A 893 5.59 16.16 -6.96
N LYS A 894 4.74 16.71 -6.08
CA LYS A 894 5.02 16.74 -4.64
C LYS A 894 4.69 15.39 -3.98
N PRO A 895 5.65 14.73 -3.31
CA PRO A 895 5.39 13.46 -2.65
C PRO A 895 4.51 13.67 -1.40
N ASP A 896 3.44 12.88 -1.30
CA ASP A 896 2.42 12.86 -0.24
C ASP A 896 1.52 14.12 -0.16
N PHE A 897 2.13 15.31 -0.15
CA PHE A 897 1.47 16.60 -0.08
C PHE A 897 2.39 17.72 -0.56
N ALA A 898 1.83 18.84 -1.00
CA ALA A 898 2.56 20.07 -1.31
C ALA A 898 2.68 20.99 -0.09
N SER A 899 1.58 21.18 0.64
CA SER A 899 1.59 21.88 1.92
C SER A 899 0.60 21.29 2.91
N LYS A 900 0.94 21.38 4.20
CA LYS A 900 0.04 21.10 5.32
C LYS A 900 -0.07 22.32 6.21
N HIS A 901 -1.28 22.62 6.65
CA HIS A 901 -1.58 23.70 7.59
C HIS A 901 -2.45 23.14 8.71
N SER A 902 -1.97 23.20 9.95
CA SER A 902 -2.70 22.71 11.12
C SER A 902 -3.01 23.89 12.03
N LEU A 903 -4.29 24.09 12.33
CA LEU A 903 -4.76 25.04 13.32
C LEU A 903 -5.32 24.28 14.51
N GLY A 904 -4.99 24.71 15.71
CA GLY A 904 -5.49 24.13 16.95
C GLY A 904 -5.76 25.21 17.98
N ALA A 905 -6.83 25.03 18.74
CA ALA A 905 -7.17 25.85 19.88
C ALA A 905 -7.65 24.98 21.03
N SER A 906 -7.35 25.35 22.27
CA SER A 906 -7.93 24.70 23.43
C SER A 906 -8.30 25.67 24.52
N VAL A 907 -9.35 25.33 25.25
CA VAL A 907 -9.83 26.06 26.44
C VAL A 907 -10.05 25.08 27.59
N SER A 908 -9.65 25.45 28.80
CA SER A 908 -9.80 24.63 30.01
C SER A 908 -10.72 25.27 31.04
N VAL A 909 -11.33 24.43 31.89
CA VAL A 909 -12.16 24.87 33.03
C VAL A 909 -11.36 25.65 34.09
N LYS A 910 -10.01 25.58 34.06
CA LYS A 910 -9.12 26.35 34.92
C LYS A 910 -8.59 27.62 34.25
N GLY A 911 -9.20 28.06 33.15
CA GLY A 911 -8.90 29.33 32.49
C GLY A 911 -7.63 29.31 31.63
N ASN A 912 -7.26 28.15 31.09
CA ASN A 912 -6.16 28.05 30.13
C ASN A 912 -6.65 28.23 28.70
N TYR A 913 -5.91 29.02 27.93
CA TYR A 913 -6.12 29.22 26.51
C TYR A 913 -4.84 28.86 25.77
N GLU A 914 -4.94 27.97 24.80
CA GLU A 914 -3.82 27.63 23.92
C GLU A 914 -4.26 27.79 22.46
N PHE A 915 -3.43 28.43 21.66
CA PHE A 915 -3.59 28.50 20.21
C PHE A 915 -2.29 28.04 19.55
N SER A 916 -2.41 27.24 18.50
CA SER A 916 -1.29 26.78 17.70
C SER A 916 -1.62 26.82 16.22
N TYR A 917 -0.70 27.35 15.42
CA TYR A 917 -0.67 27.20 13.99
C TYR A 917 0.67 26.58 13.58
N SER A 918 0.64 25.54 12.75
CA SER A 918 1.86 24.98 12.17
C SER A 918 1.67 24.70 10.69
N ASN A 919 2.74 24.81 9.93
CA ASN A 919 2.74 24.49 8.51
C ASN A 919 4.01 23.77 8.09
N GLN A 920 3.85 22.94 7.06
CA GLN A 920 4.94 22.23 6.40
C GLN A 920 4.76 22.33 4.88
N PHE A 921 5.74 22.93 4.20
CA PHE A 921 5.83 22.99 2.75
C PHE A 921 6.81 21.92 2.27
N ARG A 922 6.30 20.94 1.51
CA ARG A 922 7.09 19.79 1.07
C ARG A 922 8.08 20.19 -0.02
N GLN A 923 9.34 19.79 0.12
CA GLN A 923 10.41 20.05 -0.84
C GLN A 923 10.43 21.55 -1.25
N LEU A 924 10.43 22.44 -0.25
CA LEU A 924 10.51 23.89 -0.47
C LEU A 924 11.83 24.26 -1.16
N TRP A 925 12.94 23.62 -0.74
CA TRP A 925 14.25 23.77 -1.35
C TRP A 925 14.93 22.42 -1.55
N GLY A 926 14.92 21.91 -2.78
CA GLY A 926 15.40 20.56 -3.08
C GLY A 926 14.67 19.50 -2.25
N LYS A 927 15.41 18.72 -1.46
CA LYS A 927 14.85 17.69 -0.56
C LYS A 927 14.48 18.22 0.84
N TRP A 928 14.58 19.53 1.08
CA TRP A 928 14.23 20.15 2.36
C TRP A 928 12.80 20.67 2.35
N ASP A 929 12.05 20.32 3.38
CA ASP A 929 10.75 20.87 3.67
C ASP A 929 10.90 22.20 4.42
N GLY A 930 10.05 23.18 4.13
CA GLY A 930 9.96 24.40 4.93
C GLY A 930 8.96 24.21 6.07
N ILE A 931 9.33 24.58 7.28
CA ILE A 931 8.46 24.47 8.47
C ILE A 931 8.35 25.79 9.20
N SER A 932 7.18 26.06 9.76
CA SER A 932 7.01 27.15 10.73
C SER A 932 5.89 26.83 11.71
N GLN A 933 5.98 27.44 12.89
CA GLN A 933 5.03 27.27 13.96
C GLN A 933 4.82 28.60 14.70
N VAL A 934 3.57 28.87 15.05
CA VAL A 934 3.15 29.93 15.96
C VAL A 934 2.39 29.28 17.10
N SER A 935 2.71 29.65 18.33
CA SER A 935 2.00 29.17 19.51
C SER A 935 1.79 30.29 20.51
N LEU A 936 0.63 30.29 21.15
CA LEU A 936 0.24 31.20 22.22
C LEU A 936 -0.33 30.36 23.36
N SER A 937 0.18 30.54 24.57
CA SER A 937 -0.34 29.90 25.79
C SER A 937 -0.59 30.95 26.87
N ARG A 938 -1.79 30.92 27.45
CA ARG A 938 -2.19 31.83 28.54
C ARG A 938 -3.01 31.09 29.60
N PRO A 939 -2.43 30.77 30.77
CA PRO A 939 -1.00 30.49 30.95
C PRO A 939 -0.64 29.04 30.58
N LEU A 940 0.64 28.75 30.37
CA LEU A 940 1.14 27.38 30.35
C LEU A 940 1.20 26.81 31.78
N ASN A 941 0.63 25.63 32.00
CA ASN A 941 0.31 25.13 33.36
C ASN A 941 1.01 23.84 33.80
N TYR A 942 1.94 23.31 32.99
CA TYR A 942 2.54 22.00 33.17
C TYR A 942 3.95 22.01 33.78
N ASN A 943 4.34 23.10 34.45
CA ASN A 943 5.67 23.27 35.01
C ASN A 943 5.66 23.32 36.54
N PHE A 944 6.58 22.57 37.12
CA PHE A 944 6.95 22.70 38.52
C PHE A 944 8.40 23.17 38.60
N PHE A 945 8.72 23.88 39.67
CA PHE A 945 10.06 24.38 39.90
C PHE A 945 10.31 24.46 41.40
N PHE A 946 11.36 23.77 41.85
CA PHE A 946 11.73 23.62 43.26
C PHE A 946 13.03 24.40 43.60
N GLY A 947 13.46 25.28 42.70
CA GLY A 947 14.76 25.94 42.74
C GLY A 947 15.79 25.30 41.81
N VAL A 948 16.94 25.95 41.69
CA VAL A 948 18.09 25.47 40.90
C VAL A 948 19.07 24.75 41.83
N GLY A 949 19.39 23.51 41.51
CA GLY A 949 20.37 22.68 42.23
C GLY A 949 19.92 21.24 42.44
N ASN A 950 20.90 20.37 42.71
CA ASN A 950 20.69 18.94 42.92
C ASN A 950 20.19 18.60 44.34
N ASN A 951 20.36 19.52 45.30
CA ASN A 951 20.00 19.33 46.71
C ASN A 951 18.89 20.32 47.18
N THR A 952 18.02 20.75 46.27
CA THR A 952 16.91 21.66 46.59
C THR A 952 15.91 21.02 47.55
N PRO A 953 15.42 21.71 48.61
CA PRO A 953 14.48 21.13 49.56
C PRO A 953 13.05 21.08 49.00
N LYS A 954 12.37 19.95 49.23
CA LYS A 954 10.93 19.80 49.02
C LYS A 954 10.22 19.83 50.38
N ASN A 955 9.52 20.93 50.67
CA ASN A 955 8.75 21.06 51.89
C ASN A 955 7.34 20.44 51.70
N ASN A 956 7.04 19.40 52.48
CA ASN A 956 5.75 18.70 52.42
C ASN A 956 4.63 19.40 53.21
N ASP A 957 4.97 20.38 54.06
CA ASP A 957 3.99 21.18 54.81
C ASP A 957 3.38 22.29 53.95
N LEU A 958 3.99 22.60 52.80
CA LEU A 958 3.48 23.59 51.85
C LEU A 958 2.36 23.01 50.97
N PRO A 959 1.40 23.85 50.52
CA PRO A 959 0.36 23.42 49.59
C PRO A 959 0.92 22.74 48.34
N SER A 960 0.22 21.73 47.82
CA SER A 960 0.68 20.91 46.68
C SER A 960 0.92 21.71 45.39
N ASN A 961 0.35 22.91 45.28
CA ASN A 961 0.53 23.83 44.16
C ASN A 961 1.61 24.90 44.38
N TYR A 962 2.26 24.97 45.54
CA TYR A 962 3.26 25.98 45.87
C TYR A 962 4.39 26.03 44.83
N TYR A 963 4.95 24.87 44.49
CA TYR A 963 6.02 24.72 43.49
C TYR A 963 5.54 24.76 42.04
N ARG A 964 4.24 24.95 41.79
CA ARG A 964 3.69 25.03 40.44
C ARG A 964 3.96 26.43 39.87
N THR A 965 4.61 26.47 38.72
CA THR A 965 4.90 27.71 38.01
C THR A 965 4.05 27.83 36.75
N GLN A 966 3.69 29.06 36.44
CA GLN A 966 2.85 29.41 35.29
C GLN A 966 3.53 30.55 34.55
N TYR A 967 3.41 30.56 33.23
CA TYR A 967 3.85 31.69 32.43
C TYR A 967 2.98 31.87 31.20
N ASN A 968 2.82 33.11 30.76
CA ASN A 968 2.30 33.39 29.44
C ASN A 968 3.42 33.16 28.43
N SER A 969 3.11 32.56 27.28
CA SER A 969 4.08 32.41 26.21
C SER A 969 3.48 32.73 24.85
N PHE A 970 4.26 33.43 24.03
CA PHE A 970 4.06 33.58 22.60
C PHE A 970 5.36 33.18 21.91
N ALA A 971 5.30 32.17 21.04
CA ALA A 971 6.48 31.69 20.32
C ALA A 971 6.21 31.56 18.84
N VAL A 972 7.19 31.97 18.04
CA VAL A 972 7.23 31.83 16.58
C VAL A 972 8.52 31.14 16.20
N SER A 973 8.45 30.15 15.33
CA SER A 973 9.63 29.49 14.76
C SER A 973 9.48 29.27 13.27
N ALA A 974 10.61 29.28 12.57
CA ALA A 974 10.70 28.96 11.16
C ALA A 974 12.02 28.24 10.86
N GLY A 975 12.00 27.30 9.91
CA GLY A 975 13.17 26.51 9.59
C GLY A 975 12.99 25.57 8.40
N LEU A 976 13.99 24.72 8.23
CA LEU A 976 14.04 23.66 7.23
C LEU A 976 14.13 22.28 7.91
N LEU A 977 13.46 21.31 7.32
CA LEU A 977 13.41 19.92 7.77
C LEU A 977 13.80 19.00 6.61
N ARG A 978 14.76 18.11 6.81
CA ARG A 978 15.05 17.01 5.87
C ARG A 978 14.86 15.67 6.57
N GLN A 979 13.87 14.93 6.12
CA GLN A 979 13.63 13.55 6.55
C GLN A 979 14.35 12.57 5.60
N PHE A 980 14.99 11.54 6.15
CA PHE A 980 15.70 10.50 5.42
C PHE A 980 15.71 9.20 6.24
N TRP A 981 16.08 8.07 5.62
CA TRP A 981 16.15 6.76 6.31
C TRP A 981 14.90 6.47 7.17
N LYS A 982 13.73 6.57 6.56
CA LYS A 982 12.39 6.46 7.18
C LYS A 982 12.12 7.52 8.25
N GLN A 983 12.63 7.35 9.47
CA GLN A 983 12.28 8.18 10.64
C GLN A 983 13.38 9.20 11.01
N SER A 984 14.56 9.10 10.39
CA SER A 984 15.67 10.02 10.67
C SER A 984 15.41 11.40 10.09
N LYS A 985 15.89 12.45 10.77
CA LYS A 985 15.70 13.83 10.33
C LYS A 985 16.83 14.76 10.73
N ILE A 986 17.02 15.80 9.93
CA ILE A 986 17.75 17.02 10.29
C ILE A 986 16.77 18.18 10.28
N GLU A 987 16.79 19.00 11.33
CA GLU A 987 15.99 20.22 11.46
C GLU A 987 16.92 21.39 11.77
N ILE A 988 16.81 22.48 11.04
CA ILE A 988 17.57 23.71 11.29
C ILE A 988 16.61 24.90 11.23
N GLY A 989 16.67 25.82 12.18
CA GLY A 989 15.74 26.94 12.20
C GLY A 989 16.07 27.99 13.22
N ALA A 990 15.24 29.03 13.27
CA ALA A 990 15.29 30.08 14.26
C ALA A 990 13.93 30.19 14.97
N SER A 991 13.96 30.69 16.21
CA SER A 991 12.78 30.88 17.04
C SER A 991 12.88 32.17 17.83
N TYR A 992 11.73 32.82 17.99
CA TYR A 992 11.49 33.92 18.90
C TYR A 992 10.45 33.48 19.92
N GLU A 993 10.72 33.70 21.20
CA GLU A 993 9.79 33.42 22.30
C GLU A 993 9.70 34.62 23.22
N LEU A 994 8.48 35.07 23.47
CA LEU A 994 8.13 36.01 24.52
C LEU A 994 7.49 35.20 25.65
N ALA A 995 8.11 35.19 26.82
CA ALA A 995 7.62 34.47 27.98
C ALA A 995 7.62 35.37 29.23
N GLU A 996 6.57 35.26 30.04
CA GLU A 996 6.36 36.07 31.23
C GLU A 996 5.90 35.19 32.39
N GLY A 997 6.68 35.16 33.47
CA GLY A 997 6.35 34.44 34.69
C GLY A 997 5.11 35.02 35.38
N ILE A 998 4.23 34.15 35.89
CA ILE A 998 3.05 34.56 36.64
C ILE A 998 3.28 34.30 38.12
N GLN A 999 3.32 35.37 38.90
CA GLN A 999 3.42 35.33 40.35
C GLN A 999 2.05 35.08 40.96
N ARG A 1000 1.81 33.86 41.44
CA ARG A 1000 0.60 33.51 42.17
C ARG A 1000 0.86 33.68 43.67
N ASN A 1001 -0.11 34.22 44.41
CA ASN A 1001 -0.02 34.25 45.88
C ASN A 1001 0.23 32.83 46.43
N ASN A 1002 1.12 32.74 47.42
CA ASN A 1002 1.57 31.47 48.00
C ASN A 1002 2.16 30.53 46.94
N SER A 1003 3.13 31.02 46.16
CA SER A 1003 3.87 30.21 45.19
C SER A 1003 5.37 30.49 45.23
N TYR A 1004 6.15 29.51 44.78
CA TYR A 1004 7.61 29.57 44.83
C TYR A 1004 8.19 30.81 44.15
N LEU A 1005 7.63 31.25 43.01
CA LEU A 1005 8.08 32.44 42.27
C LEU A 1005 7.68 33.77 42.94
N ALA A 1006 6.62 33.77 43.76
CA ALA A 1006 6.25 34.95 44.54
C ALA A 1006 7.19 35.13 45.74
N ASP A 1007 7.59 34.03 46.37
CA ASP A 1007 8.50 34.03 47.52
C ASP A 1007 9.97 34.24 47.12
N HIS A 1008 10.31 34.00 45.84
CA HIS A 1008 11.66 34.14 45.28
C HIS A 1008 11.64 34.98 43.99
N PRO A 1009 11.37 36.29 44.08
CA PRO A 1009 11.26 37.16 42.91
C PRO A 1009 12.57 37.34 42.14
N GLU A 1010 13.71 37.05 42.74
CA GLU A 1010 15.06 37.15 42.17
C GLU A 1010 15.39 36.09 41.11
N ILE A 1011 14.51 35.11 40.92
CA ILE A 1011 14.71 34.00 39.97
C ILE A 1011 14.51 34.49 38.55
N PHE A 1012 15.58 34.40 37.75
CA PHE A 1012 15.58 34.81 36.35
C PHE A 1012 14.55 34.02 35.52
N GLY A 1013 13.71 34.73 34.77
CA GLY A 1013 12.52 34.18 34.09
C GLY A 1013 11.20 34.47 34.77
N ASN A 1014 11.18 35.22 35.86
CA ASN A 1014 9.95 35.72 36.49
C ASN A 1014 9.41 36.95 35.73
N GLU A 1015 10.33 37.80 35.26
CA GLU A 1015 10.07 38.93 34.38
C GLU A 1015 9.64 38.52 32.96
N GLN A 1016 9.16 39.49 32.20
CA GLN A 1016 8.90 39.32 30.77
C GLN A 1016 10.21 39.31 29.98
N LEU A 1017 10.47 38.20 29.28
CA LEU A 1017 11.70 37.95 28.54
C LEU A 1017 11.43 37.71 27.05
N HIS A 1018 12.32 38.27 26.22
CA HIS A 1018 12.43 37.99 24.79
C HIS A 1018 13.63 37.06 24.55
N LEU A 1019 13.38 35.93 23.91
CA LEU A 1019 14.37 34.91 23.60
C LEU A 1019 14.46 34.75 22.08
N ILE A 1020 15.66 34.86 21.51
CA ILE A 1020 15.92 34.63 20.09
C ILE A 1020 16.97 33.53 19.99
N PHE A 1021 16.62 32.37 19.42
CA PHE A 1021 17.50 31.22 19.32
C PHE A 1021 17.54 30.65 17.91
N ALA A 1022 18.75 30.34 17.43
CA ALA A 1022 18.96 29.37 16.38
C ALA A 1022 18.92 27.94 16.98
N LYS A 1023 18.37 26.99 16.25
CA LYS A 1023 18.14 25.61 16.66
C LYS A 1023 18.58 24.64 15.56
N GLY A 1024 19.31 23.60 15.95
CA GLY A 1024 19.65 22.46 15.11
C GLY A 1024 19.26 21.15 15.82
N ILE A 1025 18.64 20.22 15.10
CA ILE A 1025 18.40 18.84 15.55
C ILE A 1025 18.93 17.87 14.51
N LEU A 1026 19.75 16.91 14.94
CA LEU A 1026 20.04 15.68 14.21
C LEU A 1026 19.40 14.52 14.97
N ASN A 1027 18.49 13.80 14.32
CA ASN A 1027 17.84 12.61 14.86
C ASN A 1027 18.08 11.43 13.92
N LEU A 1028 18.96 10.51 14.31
CA LEU A 1028 19.15 9.22 13.64
C LEU A 1028 18.28 8.20 14.37
N ASP A 1029 17.17 7.80 13.77
CA ASP A 1029 16.19 6.89 14.39
C ASP A 1029 16.05 5.61 13.55
N PHE A 1030 16.64 4.53 14.06
CA PHE A 1030 16.64 3.20 13.49
C PHE A 1030 15.84 2.22 14.36
N ARG A 1031 14.89 2.72 15.15
CA ARG A 1031 13.97 1.87 15.92
C ARG A 1031 12.91 1.28 14.98
N ASP A 1032 12.41 0.09 15.32
CA ASP A 1032 11.36 -0.58 14.54
C ASP A 1032 10.05 0.22 14.55
N ARG A 1033 9.75 0.88 15.67
CA ARG A 1033 8.62 1.77 15.84
C ARG A 1033 8.92 2.84 16.88
N ALA A 1034 8.35 4.03 16.72
CA ALA A 1034 8.60 5.15 17.63
C ALA A 1034 7.79 5.08 18.93
N ALA A 1035 6.58 4.51 18.89
CA ALA A 1035 5.64 4.55 20.00
C ALA A 1035 5.90 3.45 21.04
N LEU A 1036 6.13 2.19 20.66
CA LEU A 1036 6.52 1.10 21.58
C LEU A 1036 7.72 0.32 21.00
N PRO A 1037 8.94 0.89 20.99
CA PRO A 1037 10.09 0.26 20.32
C PRO A 1037 10.38 -1.13 20.90
N GLU A 1038 10.47 -2.17 20.08
CA GLU A 1038 10.89 -3.52 20.53
C GLU A 1038 12.37 -3.75 20.19
N ARG A 1039 12.88 -3.11 19.15
CA ARG A 1039 14.27 -3.28 18.72
C ARG A 1039 14.80 -2.05 17.97
N GLY A 1040 16.11 -1.88 18.02
CA GLY A 1040 16.81 -0.87 17.24
C GLY A 1040 17.43 0.22 18.10
N PHE A 1041 17.89 1.27 17.44
CA PHE A 1041 18.81 2.25 18.01
C PHE A 1041 18.38 3.66 17.61
N ARG A 1042 18.60 4.63 18.50
CA ARG A 1042 18.34 6.04 18.21
C ARG A 1042 19.42 6.94 18.83
N VAL A 1043 19.82 7.97 18.10
CA VAL A 1043 20.62 9.08 18.62
C VAL A 1043 19.95 10.39 18.23
N GLN A 1044 19.70 11.25 19.21
CA GLN A 1044 19.30 12.64 18.98
C GLN A 1044 20.34 13.59 19.55
N VAL A 1045 20.76 14.55 18.73
CA VAL A 1045 21.54 15.71 19.15
C VAL A 1045 20.68 16.95 18.94
N THR A 1046 20.56 17.79 19.97
CA THR A 1046 19.89 19.09 19.90
C THR A 1046 20.89 20.17 20.28
N GLN A 1047 20.99 21.21 19.45
CA GLN A 1047 21.77 22.41 19.75
C GLN A 1047 20.87 23.63 19.62
N GLN A 1048 20.92 24.51 20.62
CA GLN A 1048 20.32 25.84 20.56
C GLN A 1048 21.37 26.87 20.97
N ALA A 1049 21.38 28.03 20.32
CA ALA A 1049 22.24 29.14 20.70
C ALA A 1049 21.55 30.46 20.34
N GLY A 1050 21.66 31.45 21.21
CA GLY A 1050 20.86 32.66 21.07
C GLY A 1050 21.04 33.68 22.18
N HIS A 1051 20.16 34.67 22.19
CA HIS A 1051 20.15 35.75 23.14
C HIS A 1051 18.87 35.74 23.98
N VAL A 1052 18.99 36.12 25.25
CA VAL A 1052 17.87 36.32 26.17
C VAL A 1052 17.94 37.75 26.67
N SER A 1053 16.88 38.53 26.49
CA SER A 1053 16.82 39.91 26.99
C SER A 1053 17.07 39.95 28.50
N GLN A 1054 17.69 41.00 29.02
CA GLN A 1054 17.96 41.16 30.47
C GLN A 1054 18.92 40.09 31.06
N SER A 1055 19.49 39.20 30.25
CA SER A 1055 20.55 38.27 30.65
C SER A 1055 21.87 39.01 30.87
N LYS A 1056 22.66 38.55 31.84
CA LYS A 1056 24.04 39.01 32.09
C LYS A 1056 25.04 38.51 31.04
N ASN A 1057 24.61 37.62 30.14
CA ASN A 1057 25.46 37.07 29.07
C ASN A 1057 24.88 37.41 27.70
N ASP A 1058 25.72 37.83 26.78
CA ASP A 1058 25.31 38.16 25.41
C ASP A 1058 24.82 36.91 24.63
N LEU A 1059 25.38 35.75 24.96
CA LEU A 1059 25.08 34.47 24.34
C LEU A 1059 24.70 33.43 25.39
N ALA A 1060 23.60 32.73 25.14
CA ALA A 1060 23.21 31.52 25.84
C ALA A 1060 23.15 30.34 24.86
N SER A 1061 23.49 29.14 25.33
CA SER A 1061 23.44 27.92 24.52
C SER A 1061 22.96 26.72 25.33
N ILE A 1062 22.31 25.78 24.62
CA ILE A 1062 21.77 24.54 25.17
C ILE A 1062 22.19 23.42 24.23
N SER A 1063 22.91 22.44 24.75
CA SER A 1063 23.38 21.26 24.02
C SER A 1063 22.83 20.01 24.68
N GLU A 1064 22.19 19.11 23.93
CA GLU A 1064 21.62 17.86 24.43
C GLU A 1064 22.00 16.68 23.54
N LEU A 1065 22.28 15.54 24.17
CA LEU A 1065 22.50 14.25 23.53
C LEU A 1065 21.61 13.20 24.20
N GLU A 1066 20.89 12.44 23.40
CA GLU A 1066 20.09 11.29 23.83
C GLU A 1066 20.41 10.08 22.97
N ILE A 1067 20.61 8.93 23.60
CA ILE A 1067 20.86 7.64 22.95
C ILE A 1067 19.85 6.64 23.49
N GLU A 1068 19.21 5.88 22.61
CA GLU A 1068 18.28 4.81 22.98
C GLU A 1068 18.68 3.50 22.30
N GLN A 1069 18.60 2.40 23.05
CA GLN A 1069 18.82 1.04 22.56
C GLN A 1069 17.68 0.13 23.03
N TYR A 1070 17.14 -0.66 22.11
CA TYR A 1070 16.12 -1.66 22.39
C TYR A 1070 16.54 -3.04 21.88
N LEU A 1071 16.41 -4.05 22.73
CA LEU A 1071 16.75 -5.44 22.42
C LEU A 1071 15.60 -6.33 22.89
N SER A 1072 15.06 -7.16 21.98
CA SER A 1072 13.95 -8.08 22.30
C SER A 1072 14.28 -9.53 22.03
N THR A 1073 13.75 -10.42 22.87
CA THR A 1073 13.78 -11.86 22.61
C THR A 1073 12.80 -12.23 21.49
N HIS A 1074 13.18 -13.24 20.68
CA HIS A 1074 12.37 -13.70 19.55
C HIS A 1074 11.46 -14.87 19.93
N ARG A 1075 10.62 -14.66 20.95
CA ARG A 1075 9.65 -15.65 21.45
C ARG A 1075 8.22 -15.14 21.23
N LYS A 1076 7.21 -16.02 21.40
CA LYS A 1076 5.79 -15.65 21.31
C LYS A 1076 5.43 -14.47 22.21
N ASN A 1077 6.05 -14.43 23.39
CA ASN A 1077 5.91 -13.40 24.41
C ASN A 1077 7.26 -12.70 24.57
N PRO A 1078 7.54 -11.63 23.81
CA PRO A 1078 8.84 -10.98 23.81
C PRO A 1078 9.15 -10.34 25.17
N LEU A 1079 10.41 -10.47 25.57
CA LEU A 1079 11.02 -9.74 26.66
C LEU A 1079 11.95 -8.69 26.04
N THR A 1080 11.70 -7.43 26.31
CA THR A 1080 12.39 -6.27 25.74
C THR A 1080 13.16 -5.53 26.81
N LEU A 1081 14.47 -5.35 26.59
CA LEU A 1081 15.30 -4.42 27.33
C LEU A 1081 15.37 -3.09 26.57
N GLY A 1082 14.97 -2.00 27.21
CA GLY A 1082 15.13 -0.63 26.75
C GLY A 1082 16.15 0.11 27.62
N LEU A 1083 17.12 0.74 26.98
CA LEU A 1083 18.13 1.57 27.63
C LEU A 1083 18.06 2.96 27.02
N ARG A 1084 17.98 4.00 27.87
CA ARG A 1084 18.09 5.40 27.45
C ARG A 1084 19.21 6.05 28.25
N LEU A 1085 20.15 6.67 27.57
CA LEU A 1085 21.24 7.44 28.15
C LEU A 1085 21.17 8.84 27.56
N GLY A 1086 21.26 9.86 28.39
CA GLY A 1086 21.29 11.21 27.87
C GLY A 1086 21.79 12.23 28.86
N GLY A 1087 22.01 13.43 28.34
CA GLY A 1087 22.48 14.56 29.13
C GLY A 1087 22.49 15.83 28.32
N GLY A 1088 22.69 16.94 29.02
CA GLY A 1088 22.77 18.23 28.39
C GLY A 1088 23.54 19.24 29.23
N ILE A 1089 24.06 20.26 28.55
CA ILE A 1089 24.82 21.36 29.15
C ILE A 1089 24.27 22.68 28.60
N ALA A 1090 23.98 23.60 29.52
CA ALA A 1090 23.53 24.93 29.22
C ALA A 1090 24.60 25.93 29.67
N LYS A 1091 24.89 26.91 28.80
CA LYS A 1091 25.87 27.98 29.07
C LYS A 1091 25.20 29.34 28.90
N GLY A 1092 25.69 30.33 29.64
CA GLY A 1092 25.03 31.64 29.78
C GLY A 1092 23.92 31.64 30.83
N GLN A 1093 23.37 32.81 31.15
CA GLN A 1093 22.23 32.96 32.05
C GLN A 1093 20.92 32.75 31.27
N LEU A 1094 20.23 31.66 31.58
CA LEU A 1094 18.95 31.23 30.99
C LEU A 1094 17.84 31.28 32.04
N PRO A 1095 16.59 31.58 31.66
CA PRO A 1095 15.48 31.56 32.60
C PRO A 1095 15.19 30.14 33.09
N PHE A 1096 14.60 30.01 34.29
CA PHE A 1096 14.41 28.71 34.94
C PHE A 1096 13.68 27.67 34.06
N TYR A 1097 12.75 28.11 33.21
CA TYR A 1097 11.99 27.24 32.29
C TYR A 1097 12.77 26.79 31.03
N LYS A 1098 14.02 27.26 30.86
CA LYS A 1098 14.97 26.80 29.83
C LYS A 1098 16.12 25.96 30.41
N LEU A 1099 16.25 25.87 31.73
CA LEU A 1099 17.22 24.99 32.38
C LEU A 1099 16.78 23.52 32.27
N PHE A 1100 17.74 22.60 32.44
CA PHE A 1100 17.43 21.19 32.45
C PHE A 1100 16.73 20.79 33.73
N SER A 1101 15.76 19.89 33.63
CA SER A 1101 15.13 19.30 34.80
C SER A 1101 15.02 17.80 34.73
N LEU A 1102 14.99 17.16 35.90
CA LEU A 1102 14.75 15.74 36.09
C LEU A 1102 13.53 15.52 36.98
N GLY A 1103 12.71 14.53 36.64
CA GLY A 1103 11.57 14.09 37.43
C GLY A 1103 10.36 13.70 36.60
N GLN A 1104 9.72 12.59 36.98
CA GLN A 1104 8.59 11.97 36.29
C GLN A 1104 8.87 11.75 34.79
N LEU A 1105 8.20 12.50 33.90
CA LEU A 1105 8.33 12.39 32.44
C LEU A 1105 9.63 13.01 31.91
N ASN A 1106 10.40 13.71 32.75
CA ASN A 1106 11.72 14.24 32.40
C ASN A 1106 12.80 13.27 32.92
N ASP A 1107 12.86 12.09 32.32
CA ASP A 1107 13.97 11.13 32.43
C ASP A 1107 14.32 10.60 33.84
N LEU A 1108 13.45 10.77 34.84
CA LEU A 1108 13.65 10.26 36.21
C LEU A 1108 12.31 9.94 36.90
N ARG A 1109 11.77 8.74 36.66
CA ARG A 1109 10.50 8.28 37.27
C ARG A 1109 10.67 8.06 38.77
N GLY A 1110 9.57 8.13 39.54
CA GLY A 1110 9.58 8.01 41.01
C GLY A 1110 9.80 9.32 41.76
N PHE A 1111 10.06 10.43 41.05
CA PHE A 1111 10.09 11.79 41.60
C PHE A 1111 8.99 12.65 40.95
N LYS A 1112 8.54 13.72 41.62
CA LYS A 1112 7.61 14.69 41.04
C LYS A 1112 8.17 15.30 39.75
N ARG A 1113 7.29 15.74 38.85
CA ARG A 1113 7.67 16.39 37.60
C ARG A 1113 8.59 17.58 37.85
N ASN A 1114 9.66 17.72 37.06
CA ASN A 1114 10.67 18.79 37.17
C ASN A 1114 11.25 18.97 38.60
N ARG A 1115 11.40 17.88 39.37
CA ARG A 1115 11.82 17.93 40.78
C ARG A 1115 13.19 18.58 40.98
N PHE A 1116 14.14 18.29 40.11
CA PHE A 1116 15.50 18.84 40.16
C PHE A 1116 15.74 19.67 38.92
N THR A 1117 16.34 20.85 39.05
CA THR A 1117 16.63 21.75 37.92
C THR A 1117 18.09 22.22 37.98
N GLY A 1118 18.79 22.29 36.85
CA GLY A 1118 20.17 22.75 36.80
C GLY A 1118 20.66 23.10 35.40
N GLU A 1119 21.83 23.74 35.32
CA GLU A 1119 22.50 24.10 34.07
C GLU A 1119 23.03 22.89 33.29
N SER A 1120 23.22 21.74 33.94
CA SER A 1120 23.52 20.48 33.25
C SER A 1120 22.69 19.34 33.81
N LYS A 1121 22.40 18.33 32.99
CA LYS A 1121 21.77 17.08 33.43
C LYS A 1121 22.46 15.86 32.83
N GLY A 1122 22.32 14.72 33.51
CA GLY A 1122 22.72 13.41 33.04
C GLY A 1122 21.76 12.37 33.59
N PHE A 1123 21.43 11.37 32.79
CA PHE A 1123 20.53 10.31 33.19
C PHE A 1123 20.80 8.98 32.48
N LEU A 1124 20.42 7.89 33.14
CA LEU A 1124 20.35 6.54 32.60
C LEU A 1124 18.99 5.95 33.01
N ASN A 1125 18.18 5.55 32.03
CA ASN A 1125 16.93 4.82 32.25
C ASN A 1125 17.07 3.40 31.75
N THR A 1126 16.74 2.44 32.61
CA THR A 1126 16.64 1.03 32.26
C THR A 1126 15.20 0.61 32.38
N GLU A 1127 14.66 0.00 31.32
CA GLU A 1127 13.31 -0.57 31.32
C GLU A 1127 13.33 -2.01 30.81
N LEU A 1128 12.73 -2.91 31.59
CA LEU A 1128 12.48 -4.28 31.18
C LEU A 1128 10.97 -4.44 30.96
N ARG A 1129 10.56 -4.73 29.73
CA ARG A 1129 9.17 -4.97 29.35
C ARG A 1129 8.95 -6.43 28.99
N TRP A 1130 7.95 -7.05 29.58
CA TRP A 1130 7.52 -8.39 29.21
C TRP A 1130 6.11 -8.34 28.63
N GLN A 1131 5.98 -8.65 27.34
CA GLN A 1131 4.67 -8.87 26.73
C GLN A 1131 4.15 -10.23 27.20
N LEU A 1132 3.09 -10.23 28.00
CA LEU A 1132 2.53 -11.43 28.61
C LEU A 1132 1.62 -12.19 27.65
N THR A 1133 0.88 -11.47 26.81
CA THR A 1133 -0.04 -12.08 25.86
C THR A 1133 -0.35 -11.17 24.67
N GLU A 1134 -0.73 -11.79 23.56
CA GLU A 1134 -1.37 -11.16 22.40
C GLU A 1134 -2.69 -11.89 22.18
N THR A 1135 -3.82 -11.20 22.35
CA THR A 1135 -5.15 -11.75 22.11
C THR A 1135 -5.69 -11.24 20.78
N ARG A 1136 -6.04 -12.18 19.90
CA ARG A 1136 -6.60 -11.90 18.57
C ARG A 1136 -8.13 -12.02 18.50
N ASN A 1137 -8.74 -12.64 19.52
CA ASN A 1137 -10.18 -12.87 19.61
C ASN A 1137 -10.94 -11.75 20.35
N THR A 1138 -10.34 -10.57 20.51
CA THR A 1138 -10.91 -9.41 21.21
C THR A 1138 -11.45 -8.36 20.22
N PHE A 1139 -12.10 -7.29 20.72
CA PHE A 1139 -12.69 -6.21 19.90
C PHE A 1139 -11.73 -5.68 18.82
N VAL A 1140 -10.47 -5.49 19.21
CA VAL A 1140 -9.30 -5.27 18.36
C VAL A 1140 -8.17 -6.15 18.92
N PRO A 1141 -7.16 -6.55 18.12
CA PRO A 1141 -6.02 -7.28 18.63
C PRO A 1141 -5.35 -6.49 19.77
N LEU A 1142 -5.20 -7.12 20.94
CA LEU A 1142 -4.61 -6.50 22.13
C LEU A 1142 -3.28 -7.16 22.46
N LYS A 1143 -2.23 -6.36 22.64
CA LYS A 1143 -1.01 -6.79 23.35
C LYS A 1143 -1.08 -6.27 24.78
N MET A 1144 -0.79 -7.14 25.74
CA MET A 1144 -0.81 -6.81 27.15
C MET A 1144 0.51 -7.23 27.77
N GLY A 1145 1.07 -6.39 28.64
CA GLY A 1145 2.35 -6.69 29.24
C GLY A 1145 2.63 -5.88 30.49
N VAL A 1146 3.67 -6.31 31.19
CA VAL A 1146 4.18 -5.65 32.38
C VAL A 1146 5.53 -5.01 32.07
N ARG A 1147 5.90 -4.02 32.87
CA ARG A 1147 7.20 -3.37 32.80
C ARG A 1147 7.76 -3.13 34.19
N ALA A 1148 9.08 -3.19 34.29
CA ALA A 1148 9.85 -2.73 35.43
C ALA A 1148 10.86 -1.71 34.95
N PHE A 1149 11.15 -0.71 35.77
CA PHE A 1149 12.15 0.31 35.44
C PHE A 1149 13.04 0.66 36.62
N TYR A 1150 14.24 1.10 36.28
CA TYR A 1150 15.23 1.66 37.19
C TYR A 1150 15.89 2.85 36.49
N ASP A 1151 15.70 4.03 37.07
CA ASP A 1151 16.15 5.31 36.55
C ASP A 1151 17.16 5.93 37.51
N VAL A 1152 18.23 6.46 36.94
CA VAL A 1152 19.28 7.18 37.68
C VAL A 1152 19.50 8.51 36.99
N GLY A 1153 19.55 9.61 37.74
CA GLY A 1153 19.70 10.93 37.16
C GLY A 1153 20.29 11.95 38.13
N ARG A 1154 20.93 12.96 37.56
CA ARG A 1154 21.52 14.07 38.31
C ARG A 1154 21.45 15.36 37.50
N VAL A 1155 21.26 16.48 38.21
CA VAL A 1155 21.50 17.82 37.68
C VAL A 1155 22.76 18.41 38.31
N TRP A 1156 23.38 19.37 37.64
CA TRP A 1156 24.48 20.17 38.19
C TRP A 1156 24.14 21.65 38.04
N ALA A 1157 24.36 22.40 39.12
CA ALA A 1157 24.26 23.85 39.14
C ALA A 1157 25.54 24.50 39.65
N LYS A 1158 25.82 25.74 39.22
CA LYS A 1158 27.07 26.46 39.61
C LYS A 1158 27.26 26.62 41.11
N ASN A 1159 26.15 26.73 41.84
CA ASN A 1159 26.13 26.97 43.28
C ASN A 1159 25.73 25.71 44.09
N ASP A 1160 25.80 24.52 43.50
CA ASP A 1160 25.56 23.28 44.23
C ASP A 1160 26.62 23.09 45.33
N PRO A 1161 26.23 22.82 46.59
CA PRO A 1161 27.19 22.52 47.65
C PRO A 1161 27.91 21.19 47.38
N GLY A 1162 29.13 21.01 47.91
CA GLY A 1162 29.88 19.75 47.75
C GLY A 1162 29.13 18.51 48.28
N SER A 1163 28.21 18.69 49.23
CA SER A 1163 27.30 17.63 49.73
C SER A 1163 26.24 17.18 48.72
N ALA A 1164 26.08 17.88 47.60
CA ALA A 1164 25.14 17.55 46.53
C ALA A 1164 25.69 16.54 45.51
N ASP A 1165 26.84 15.92 45.79
CA ASP A 1165 27.55 14.99 44.90
C ASP A 1165 26.97 13.57 44.87
N TYR A 1166 25.69 13.44 44.51
CA TYR A 1166 25.00 12.15 44.46
C TYR A 1166 24.00 12.06 43.31
N TRP A 1167 23.70 10.84 42.89
CA TRP A 1167 22.72 10.54 41.86
C TRP A 1167 21.38 10.15 42.49
N HIS A 1168 20.31 10.72 41.95
CA HIS A 1168 18.94 10.35 42.32
C HIS A 1168 18.56 9.05 41.65
N GLN A 1169 17.86 8.19 42.39
CA GLN A 1169 17.46 6.87 41.92
C GLN A 1169 15.96 6.71 42.11
N GLY A 1170 15.28 6.28 41.06
CA GLY A 1170 13.86 5.97 41.09
C GLY A 1170 13.59 4.65 40.40
N TYR A 1171 12.70 3.84 40.97
CA TYR A 1171 12.41 2.52 40.44
C TYR A 1171 10.94 2.19 40.59
N GLY A 1172 10.47 1.22 39.84
CA GLY A 1172 9.07 0.86 39.88
C GLY A 1172 8.66 -0.04 38.73
N GLY A 1173 7.37 -0.05 38.46
CA GLY A 1173 6.81 -0.92 37.44
C GLY A 1173 5.43 -0.51 37.01
N GLY A 1174 4.87 -1.24 36.06
CA GLY A 1174 3.57 -0.94 35.52
C GLY A 1174 3.06 -2.00 34.58
N PHE A 1175 1.88 -1.73 34.05
CA PHE A 1175 1.17 -2.57 33.12
C PHE A 1175 0.70 -1.73 31.93
N TYR A 1176 0.73 -2.32 30.74
CA TYR A 1176 0.30 -1.69 29.52
C TYR A 1176 -0.64 -2.59 28.71
N ILE A 1177 -1.58 -1.96 28.01
CA ILE A 1177 -2.43 -2.56 27.00
C ILE A 1177 -2.26 -1.75 25.73
N THR A 1178 -1.90 -2.37 24.62
CA THR A 1178 -1.89 -1.72 23.31
C THR A 1178 -2.88 -2.41 22.38
N PRO A 1179 -3.86 -1.69 21.83
CA PRO A 1179 -4.70 -2.22 20.76
C PRO A 1179 -3.93 -2.26 19.42
N PHE A 1180 -4.62 -2.61 18.33
CA PHE A 1180 -4.05 -2.76 16.98
C PHE A 1180 -3.04 -1.67 16.58
N ARG A 1181 -3.28 -0.42 17.00
CA ARG A 1181 -2.29 0.65 16.92
C ARG A 1181 -1.87 1.11 18.31
N GLU A 1182 -0.56 1.15 18.52
CA GLU A 1182 0.10 1.61 19.75
C GLU A 1182 -0.20 3.07 20.09
N GLN A 1183 -0.69 3.84 19.12
CA GLN A 1183 -1.13 5.22 19.33
C GLN A 1183 -2.33 5.32 20.28
N PHE A 1184 -3.03 4.22 20.56
CA PHE A 1184 -4.13 4.15 21.52
C PHE A 1184 -3.77 3.30 22.75
N ALA A 1185 -2.49 3.24 23.09
CA ALA A 1185 -2.03 2.47 24.24
C ALA A 1185 -2.58 3.03 25.56
N PHE A 1186 -2.91 2.13 26.47
CA PHE A 1186 -3.19 2.41 27.86
C PHE A 1186 -2.01 1.97 28.72
N ASN A 1187 -1.59 2.83 29.65
CA ASN A 1187 -0.44 2.55 30.50
C ASN A 1187 -0.72 3.04 31.93
N ILE A 1188 -0.44 2.17 32.90
CA ILE A 1188 -0.40 2.51 34.32
C ILE A 1188 0.97 2.14 34.85
N SER A 1189 1.67 3.06 35.50
CA SER A 1189 2.89 2.74 36.25
C SER A 1189 2.98 3.45 37.59
N ALA A 1190 3.67 2.82 38.52
CA ALA A 1190 3.99 3.32 39.84
C ALA A 1190 5.51 3.44 39.96
N GLY A 1191 6.00 4.57 40.48
CA GLY A 1191 7.41 4.76 40.83
C GLY A 1191 7.59 5.07 42.30
N THR A 1192 8.71 4.64 42.87
CA THR A 1192 9.16 4.94 44.22
C THR A 1192 10.56 5.54 44.18
N SER A 1193 10.89 6.36 45.17
CA SER A 1193 12.19 6.98 45.36
C SER A 1193 12.43 7.27 46.85
N LYS A 1194 13.53 7.96 47.19
CA LYS A 1194 13.75 8.46 48.56
C LYS A 1194 12.71 9.50 49.00
N GLU A 1195 12.09 10.22 48.07
CA GLU A 1195 11.14 11.31 48.39
C GLU A 1195 9.66 10.93 48.23
N GLU A 1196 9.36 9.87 47.48
CA GLU A 1196 8.00 9.43 47.16
C GLU A 1196 7.91 7.92 47.34
N SER A 1197 7.01 7.46 48.22
CA SER A 1197 6.76 6.02 48.42
C SER A 1197 5.89 5.42 47.31
N LEU A 1198 5.04 6.23 46.66
CA LEU A 1198 4.19 5.81 45.55
C LEU A 1198 3.78 7.01 44.67
N LEU A 1199 4.30 7.06 43.45
CA LEU A 1199 3.91 8.02 42.42
C LEU A 1199 3.23 7.31 41.25
N LEU A 1200 1.91 7.47 41.14
CA LEU A 1200 1.10 6.88 40.06
C LEU A 1200 1.11 7.72 38.78
N MET A 1201 1.24 7.05 37.65
CA MET A 1201 1.19 7.63 36.31
C MET A 1201 0.22 6.83 35.44
N ILE A 1202 -0.78 7.51 34.89
CA ILE A 1202 -1.79 6.91 34.00
C ILE A 1202 -1.76 7.69 32.68
N SER A 1203 -1.69 6.98 31.56
CA SER A 1203 -1.79 7.58 30.22
C SER A 1203 -2.65 6.76 29.27
N ILE A 1204 -3.36 7.46 28.39
CA ILE A 1204 -4.10 6.93 27.24
C ILE A 1204 -3.56 7.65 26.01
N GLY A 1205 -3.07 6.92 25.01
CA GLY A 1205 -2.51 7.46 23.77
C GLY A 1205 -1.08 6.98 23.47
N SER A 1206 -0.40 7.61 22.51
CA SER A 1206 0.99 7.29 22.16
C SER A 1206 1.98 7.81 23.21
N PHE A 1207 2.19 7.08 24.30
CA PHE A 1207 3.06 7.54 25.40
C PHE A 1207 3.99 6.45 25.97
N PHE A 1208 4.68 5.71 25.10
CA PHE A 1208 5.96 5.11 25.52
C PHE A 1208 7.09 6.03 25.02
N ARG A 1209 7.61 6.82 25.96
CA ARG A 1209 8.90 7.48 25.88
C ARG A 1209 9.72 6.99 27.05
#